data_AF-A0A9X2EJ84-F1
#
_entry.id   AF-A0A9X2EJ84-F1
#
_cell.length_a   1.000
_cell.length_b   1.000
_cell.length_c   1.000
_cell.angle_alpha   90.00
_cell.angle_beta   90.00
_cell.angle_gamma   90.00
#
_symmetry.space_group_name_H-M   'P 1'
#
loop_
_entity.id
_entity.type
_entity.pdbx_description
1 polymer ?
#
loop_
_entity_poly.entity_id
_entity_poly.type
_entity_poly.pdbx_seq_one_letter_code
_entity_poly.pdbx_strand_id
1 'polypeptide(L)'
;MIGKIAAFELRYHLKSPTFWVGTFIFFLLGFGLTASDNVQINSGGAIHENSPWSLSVLMGVATVFYLMIVTAFVANAIIRDDATKFAPMIRATPVTERQMVFGRFLGGFGIAALGFLIVPFGAFMGTLMPWVDPELVGPQRAEYYLWPYLVLSLPNIFLASALLFMLATVTRSMMWSYVGVVLFVVVYLVITSIASANPDLRPIFARFEPLGVGAFNEITRYWTNFEQNTRLLPLEGTLLFNRLFGIAMGFVFLAITLWRFSFAERPASKRKLRKLAKAKEREKMLAAVPPTLGGEAISTAGRKPNALSQFIERTQIEIRQMVRSPGLIVLLLVAVGFAASDLWAGQAIYGADSYATVSAVISSVRDQFYTFIIIIAAFYGGEAVWRERDHKMNEIVDSAPVPAWAMTVPKILAIFLVIVAINATGMITGLFYQLTKGAEEFGVASYISWFIIPAAVDAALIAVLAVVVQVLSPNKYVGWGILLAWFLGTIVMSNLGYTNPLYIYGAGPGVPLSDMVDPAPFQYGARIMQAYWAAIAVLLALAAHLLWPRGTDLALRSRFKRLRHSGASRGVLAIGLVALVSAVGLGVYTHHNIKELNTYRTGDEAEVMAAEYERKYLQYEDVIQPIVTDVKLDADLFPDERKLEVEGSYQLLNNSDAPIELLYIREGSQDLEYEAIELAGATLETHDETYGVRTYRFDTPMQPGETRELSFNSLLWYQGFRSGGPATGITPDATFVNSQAFTPMIGMDRSGMLTDRQARRRQGLSDELRPPKLEDMDATRKNALSMDWVNADITLSTDADQVPIAPGNKVSDEIVDDRRVARFVSPAPILQFFSLQSGHYEVATRDVDGIEVSVYYHEKHPWNVERMLDAAEASLTYFEENFGPYQFDHARIIEFPGYATFAQAYAGTMPYSEAIGFTAKVNEDDTDFITYVIAHELAHQYWAHQVIGAGMQGDALTTETMASYSAIMVMKSLLGEDQMRRFLKHELDRYLSGRKGETIEELPLIRMENQQYIHYRKGGHVMALLAHRLGEERVNRAFANFIEKWRFKGAPYHRSLDFVAEVRAVAETEEEQALITDIFEKIVLFDLKVENATTEQVGDKWRTTIEVSAAKFEADGQGKETEVALTDPVEIGLFSARPGFDKFDSDDVVLLETRSLEAGTTTIILESDEKPDYAGIDPYNRYVDRISEDNLESVSES
;
A
#
# COMPACT_ATOMS: atom_id res chain seq x y z
N MET A 1 -7.44 -30.99 -42.95
CA MET A 1 -7.34 -31.74 -41.67
C MET A 1 -7.18 -30.83 -40.46
N ILE A 2 -6.27 -29.84 -40.47
CA ILE A 2 -6.06 -28.87 -39.37
C ILE A 2 -7.38 -28.28 -38.84
N GLY A 3 -8.21 -27.71 -39.71
CA GLY A 3 -9.51 -27.13 -39.30
C GLY A 3 -10.49 -28.13 -38.68
N LYS A 4 -10.45 -29.41 -39.06
CA LYS A 4 -11.28 -30.45 -38.43
C LYS A 4 -10.82 -30.78 -37.01
N ILE A 5 -9.51 -30.79 -36.77
CA ILE A 5 -8.92 -30.98 -35.44
C ILE A 5 -9.23 -29.76 -34.55
N ALA A 6 -9.07 -28.54 -35.07
CA ALA A 6 -9.41 -27.33 -34.34
C ALA A 6 -10.91 -27.28 -33.96
N ALA A 7 -11.80 -27.60 -34.91
CA ALA A 7 -13.24 -27.67 -34.65
C ALA A 7 -13.61 -28.75 -33.61
N PHE A 8 -12.86 -29.86 -33.56
CA PHE A 8 -13.04 -30.89 -32.53
C PHE A 8 -12.67 -30.35 -31.14
N GLU A 9 -11.53 -29.67 -30.99
CA GLU A 9 -11.15 -29.09 -29.70
C GLU A 9 -12.16 -28.03 -29.22
N LEU A 10 -12.64 -27.15 -30.10
CA LEU A 10 -13.69 -26.18 -29.74
C LEU A 10 -14.93 -26.89 -29.19
N ARG A 11 -15.45 -27.89 -29.92
CA ARG A 11 -16.65 -28.63 -29.51
C ARG A 11 -16.44 -29.42 -28.21
N TYR A 12 -15.23 -29.93 -28.00
CA TYR A 12 -14.87 -30.64 -26.78
C TYR A 12 -14.90 -29.71 -25.57
N HIS A 13 -14.24 -28.55 -25.66
CA HIS A 13 -14.16 -27.61 -24.55
C HIS A 13 -15.50 -26.92 -24.26
N LEU A 14 -16.31 -26.57 -25.28
CA LEU A 14 -17.66 -26.02 -25.07
C LEU A 14 -18.61 -26.96 -24.32
N LYS A 15 -18.32 -28.26 -24.30
CA LYS A 15 -19.08 -29.26 -23.53
C LYS A 15 -18.44 -29.60 -22.17
N SER A 16 -17.26 -29.04 -21.89
CA SER A 16 -16.53 -29.29 -20.65
C SER A 16 -17.06 -28.38 -19.53
N PRO A 17 -17.32 -28.91 -18.31
CA PRO A 17 -17.62 -28.08 -17.15
C PRO A 17 -16.53 -27.05 -16.86
N THR A 18 -15.26 -27.36 -17.13
CA THR A 18 -14.13 -26.46 -16.90
C THR A 18 -14.24 -25.16 -17.70
N PHE A 19 -14.76 -25.22 -18.93
CA PHE A 19 -14.95 -24.02 -19.75
C PHE A 19 -16.01 -23.10 -19.14
N TRP A 20 -17.19 -23.63 -18.82
CA TRP A 20 -18.28 -22.82 -18.29
C TRP A 20 -18.00 -22.29 -16.89
N VAL A 21 -17.39 -23.08 -16.02
CA VAL A 21 -16.97 -22.60 -14.69
C VAL A 21 -15.90 -21.53 -14.80
N GLY A 22 -14.86 -21.74 -15.62
CA GLY A 22 -13.82 -20.73 -15.82
C GLY A 22 -14.37 -19.44 -16.41
N THR A 23 -15.18 -19.53 -17.46
CA THR A 23 -15.82 -18.38 -18.12
C THR A 23 -16.76 -17.64 -17.15
N PHE A 24 -17.52 -18.36 -16.32
CA PHE A 24 -18.40 -17.74 -15.32
C PHE A 24 -17.64 -17.01 -14.23
N ILE A 25 -16.51 -17.55 -13.75
CA ILE A 25 -15.65 -16.84 -12.77
C ILE A 25 -15.12 -15.54 -13.36
N PHE A 26 -14.65 -15.56 -14.61
CA PHE A 26 -14.14 -14.36 -15.27
C PHE A 26 -15.25 -13.37 -15.69
N PHE A 27 -16.47 -13.86 -15.93
CA PHE A 27 -17.65 -13.01 -16.03
C PHE A 27 -17.89 -12.26 -14.73
N LEU A 28 -17.92 -12.99 -13.60
CA LEU A 28 -18.12 -12.40 -12.28
C LEU A 28 -16.99 -11.44 -11.90
N LEU A 29 -15.78 -11.67 -12.38
CA LEU A 29 -14.67 -10.73 -12.19
C LEU A 29 -14.94 -9.41 -12.92
N GLY A 30 -15.24 -9.45 -14.23
CA GLY A 30 -15.56 -8.24 -14.99
C GLY A 30 -16.83 -7.53 -14.49
N PHE A 31 -17.86 -8.31 -14.15
CA PHE A 31 -19.11 -7.82 -13.58
C PHE A 31 -18.87 -7.19 -12.21
N GLY A 32 -18.21 -7.89 -11.29
CA GLY A 32 -17.96 -7.42 -9.93
C GLY A 32 -17.13 -6.15 -9.90
N LEU A 33 -16.11 -6.03 -10.76
CA LEU A 33 -15.23 -4.87 -10.82
C LEU A 33 -15.90 -3.59 -11.36
N THR A 34 -17.08 -3.71 -11.98
CA THR A 34 -17.84 -2.56 -12.52
C THR A 34 -19.21 -2.38 -11.85
N ALA A 35 -19.71 -3.42 -11.19
CA ALA A 35 -21.01 -3.43 -10.53
C ALA A 35 -20.91 -3.25 -9.00
N SER A 36 -19.72 -3.20 -8.43
CA SER A 36 -19.55 -3.16 -6.97
C SER A 36 -18.56 -2.09 -6.54
N ASP A 37 -19.05 -1.19 -5.69
CA ASP A 37 -18.22 -0.15 -5.08
C ASP A 37 -17.16 -0.73 -4.12
N ASN A 38 -17.32 -1.99 -3.70
CA ASN A 38 -16.43 -2.70 -2.78
C ASN A 38 -15.32 -3.46 -3.49
N VAL A 39 -15.35 -3.50 -4.82
CA VAL A 39 -14.40 -4.20 -5.68
C VAL A 39 -14.07 -3.24 -6.82
N GLN A 40 -13.35 -2.16 -6.53
CA GLN A 40 -13.00 -1.14 -7.52
C GLN A 40 -11.56 -1.29 -8.01
N ILE A 41 -11.32 -0.90 -9.25
CA ILE A 41 -9.97 -0.72 -9.82
C ILE A 41 -9.48 0.72 -9.57
N ASN A 42 -10.41 1.67 -9.40
CA ASN A 42 -10.15 3.10 -9.26
C ASN A 42 -10.76 3.61 -7.96
N SER A 43 -10.04 4.43 -7.19
CA SER A 43 -10.53 4.93 -5.90
C SER A 43 -11.08 6.36 -5.94
N GLY A 44 -11.13 7.00 -7.11
CA GLY A 44 -11.26 8.48 -7.21
C GLY A 44 -12.54 9.04 -7.83
N GLY A 45 -13.46 8.21 -8.34
CA GLY A 45 -14.73 8.65 -8.93
C GLY A 45 -14.66 9.48 -10.24
N ALA A 46 -13.54 10.14 -10.55
CA ALA A 46 -13.37 10.95 -11.76
C ALA A 46 -13.12 10.13 -13.04
N ILE A 47 -12.61 8.91 -12.89
CA ILE A 47 -12.38 7.98 -14.00
C ILE A 47 -13.56 7.04 -14.09
N HIS A 48 -14.25 7.02 -15.23
CA HIS A 48 -15.38 6.14 -15.45
C HIS A 48 -14.94 4.65 -15.41
N GLU A 49 -15.80 3.80 -14.85
CA GLU A 49 -15.59 2.34 -14.77
C GLU A 49 -15.50 1.67 -16.15
N ASN A 50 -16.16 2.26 -17.16
CA ASN A 50 -16.10 1.81 -18.55
C ASN A 50 -15.17 2.64 -19.44
N SER A 51 -14.28 3.43 -18.86
CA SER A 51 -13.26 4.16 -19.63
C SER A 51 -12.32 3.19 -20.36
N PRO A 52 -11.70 3.60 -21.50
CA PRO A 52 -10.66 2.83 -22.16
C PRO A 52 -9.54 2.40 -21.22
N TRP A 53 -9.15 3.28 -20.31
CA TRP A 53 -8.07 3.03 -19.36
C TRP A 53 -8.47 1.99 -18.31
N SER A 54 -9.61 2.17 -17.62
CA SER A 54 -10.14 1.23 -16.61
C SER A 54 -10.30 -0.18 -17.18
N LEU A 55 -10.87 -0.28 -18.38
CA LEU A 55 -11.07 -1.55 -19.08
C LEU A 55 -9.73 -2.19 -19.50
N SER A 56 -8.72 -1.39 -19.80
CA SER A 56 -7.37 -1.88 -20.09
C SER A 56 -6.69 -2.46 -18.86
N VAL A 57 -6.82 -1.81 -17.69
CA VAL A 57 -6.32 -2.34 -16.41
C VAL A 57 -7.04 -3.64 -16.07
N LEU A 58 -8.38 -3.64 -16.10
CA LEU A 58 -9.21 -4.82 -15.87
C LEU A 58 -8.73 -6.01 -16.71
N MET A 59 -8.56 -5.78 -18.02
CA MET A 59 -8.17 -6.83 -18.96
C MET A 59 -6.72 -7.26 -18.79
N GLY A 60 -5.80 -6.33 -18.51
CA GLY A 60 -4.40 -6.62 -18.20
C GLY A 60 -4.29 -7.55 -16.99
N VAL A 61 -4.87 -7.15 -15.86
CA VAL A 61 -4.91 -7.94 -14.61
C VAL A 61 -5.60 -9.28 -14.84
N ALA A 62 -6.77 -9.30 -15.47
CA ALA A 62 -7.50 -10.53 -15.75
C ALA A 62 -6.67 -11.49 -16.62
N THR A 63 -5.87 -11.02 -17.58
CA THR A 63 -5.04 -11.93 -18.40
C THR A 63 -3.99 -12.69 -17.59
N VAL A 64 -3.41 -12.09 -16.55
CA VAL A 64 -2.42 -12.75 -15.67
C VAL A 64 -3.07 -13.95 -14.96
N PHE A 65 -4.25 -13.75 -14.38
CA PHE A 65 -5.00 -14.84 -13.73
C PHE A 65 -5.53 -15.87 -14.74
N TYR A 66 -5.90 -15.41 -15.93
CA TYR A 66 -6.43 -16.28 -16.98
C TYR A 66 -5.39 -17.29 -17.50
N LEU A 67 -4.08 -17.06 -17.31
CA LEU A 67 -3.01 -18.02 -17.63
C LEU A 67 -3.28 -19.41 -17.03
N MET A 68 -3.85 -19.49 -15.82
CA MET A 68 -4.24 -20.75 -15.18
C MET A 68 -5.31 -21.50 -15.96
N ILE A 69 -6.31 -20.76 -16.48
CA ILE A 69 -7.41 -21.30 -17.27
C ILE A 69 -6.93 -21.69 -18.68
N VAL A 70 -6.09 -20.87 -19.32
CA VAL A 70 -5.47 -21.18 -20.61
C VAL A 70 -4.74 -22.51 -20.56
N THR A 71 -4.05 -22.81 -19.45
CA THR A 71 -3.36 -24.10 -19.24
C THR A 71 -4.33 -25.29 -19.36
N ALA A 72 -5.51 -25.19 -18.75
CA ALA A 72 -6.49 -26.27 -18.76
C ALA A 72 -7.05 -26.57 -20.16
N PHE A 73 -7.09 -25.57 -21.04
CA PHE A 73 -7.53 -25.74 -22.43
C PHE A 73 -6.39 -26.20 -23.33
N VAL A 74 -5.26 -25.49 -23.29
CA VAL A 74 -4.20 -25.62 -24.29
C VAL A 74 -3.26 -26.77 -23.96
N ALA A 75 -2.79 -26.92 -22.72
CA ALA A 75 -1.90 -28.02 -22.34
C ALA A 75 -2.62 -29.37 -22.39
N ASN A 76 -3.90 -29.40 -22.00
CA ASN A 76 -4.72 -30.61 -22.09
C ASN A 76 -4.89 -31.05 -23.55
N ALA A 77 -5.13 -30.13 -24.49
CA ALA A 77 -5.32 -30.48 -25.89
C ALA A 77 -4.19 -31.37 -26.44
N ILE A 78 -2.92 -31.10 -26.11
CA ILE A 78 -1.79 -31.89 -26.63
C ILE A 78 -1.50 -33.17 -25.82
N ILE A 79 -1.71 -33.17 -24.49
CA ILE A 79 -1.36 -34.30 -23.61
C ILE A 79 -2.51 -35.31 -23.46
N ARG A 80 -3.77 -34.89 -23.70
CA ARG A 80 -4.98 -35.68 -23.40
C ARG A 80 -4.92 -37.10 -23.95
N ASP A 81 -4.43 -37.31 -25.16
CA ASP A 81 -4.41 -38.64 -25.76
C ASP A 81 -3.40 -39.57 -25.08
N ASP A 82 -2.26 -39.04 -24.64
CA ASP A 82 -1.27 -39.81 -23.90
C ASP A 82 -1.81 -40.13 -22.49
N ALA A 83 -2.48 -39.16 -21.86
CA ALA A 83 -3.10 -39.34 -20.54
C ALA A 83 -4.26 -40.35 -20.54
N THR A 84 -5.09 -40.36 -21.59
CA THR A 84 -6.21 -41.30 -21.75
C THR A 84 -5.80 -42.63 -22.40
N LYS A 85 -4.53 -42.79 -22.76
CA LYS A 85 -3.98 -43.93 -23.53
C LYS A 85 -4.59 -44.12 -24.92
N PHE A 86 -5.20 -43.07 -25.48
CA PHE A 86 -5.78 -43.06 -26.83
C PHE A 86 -4.74 -42.73 -27.92
N ALA A 87 -3.56 -42.24 -27.53
CA ALA A 87 -2.52 -41.79 -28.46
C ALA A 87 -2.13 -42.81 -29.55
N PRO A 88 -1.98 -44.13 -29.30
CA PRO A 88 -1.64 -45.10 -30.34
C PRO A 88 -2.67 -45.18 -31.47
N MET A 89 -3.96 -45.02 -31.17
CA MET A 89 -5.03 -45.05 -32.18
C MET A 89 -4.96 -43.83 -33.10
N ILE A 90 -4.69 -42.66 -32.52
CA ILE A 90 -4.55 -41.42 -33.28
C ILE A 90 -3.29 -41.45 -34.16
N ARG A 91 -2.18 -41.99 -33.63
CA ARG A 91 -0.92 -42.17 -34.37
C ARG A 91 -1.03 -43.13 -35.55
N ALA A 92 -2.02 -44.02 -35.58
CA ALA A 92 -2.29 -44.93 -36.69
C ALA A 92 -3.13 -44.30 -37.83
N THR A 93 -3.58 -43.06 -37.67
CA THR A 93 -4.35 -42.33 -38.69
C THR A 93 -3.43 -41.57 -39.66
N PRO A 94 -3.91 -41.13 -40.85
CA PRO A 94 -3.09 -40.33 -41.79
C PRO A 94 -2.79 -38.89 -41.33
N VAL A 95 -3.02 -38.55 -40.06
CA VAL A 95 -2.76 -37.22 -39.52
C VAL A 95 -1.27 -37.03 -39.31
N THR A 96 -0.71 -35.97 -39.91
CA THR A 96 0.71 -35.62 -39.74
C THR A 96 0.97 -34.87 -38.42
N GLU A 97 2.22 -34.87 -37.96
CA GLU A 97 2.66 -34.15 -36.75
C GLU A 97 2.31 -32.65 -36.82
N ARG A 98 2.62 -31.99 -37.95
CA ARG A 98 2.28 -30.58 -38.17
C ARG A 98 0.77 -30.33 -38.11
N GLN A 99 -0.03 -31.21 -38.72
CA GLN A 99 -1.49 -31.07 -38.70
C GLN A 99 -2.05 -31.23 -37.29
N MET A 100 -1.46 -32.11 -36.47
CA MET A 100 -1.84 -32.31 -35.08
C MET A 100 -1.53 -31.08 -34.23
N VAL A 101 -0.29 -30.59 -34.30
CA VAL A 101 0.20 -29.44 -33.51
C VAL A 101 -0.62 -28.20 -33.84
N PHE A 102 -0.72 -27.80 -35.12
CA PHE A 102 -1.48 -26.61 -35.50
C PHE A 102 -2.98 -26.76 -35.25
N GLY A 103 -3.56 -27.93 -35.51
CA GLY A 103 -4.98 -28.17 -35.29
C GLY A 103 -5.36 -28.01 -33.82
N ARG A 104 -4.55 -28.57 -32.92
CA ARG A 104 -4.78 -28.49 -31.48
C ARG A 104 -4.51 -27.12 -30.89
N PHE A 105 -3.42 -26.50 -31.33
CA PHE A 105 -3.09 -25.15 -30.90
C PHE A 105 -4.17 -24.16 -31.31
N LEU A 106 -4.58 -24.12 -32.59
CA LEU A 106 -5.62 -23.20 -33.07
C LEU A 106 -6.97 -23.43 -32.36
N GLY A 107 -7.31 -24.69 -32.07
CA GLY A 107 -8.52 -25.01 -31.31
C GLY A 107 -8.46 -24.56 -29.85
N GLY A 108 -7.33 -24.81 -29.18
CA GLY A 108 -7.08 -24.40 -27.80
C GLY A 108 -6.99 -22.88 -27.62
N PHE A 109 -6.25 -22.20 -28.51
CA PHE A 109 -6.16 -20.74 -28.55
C PHE A 109 -7.53 -20.12 -28.85
N GLY A 110 -8.27 -20.64 -29.82
CA GLY A 110 -9.60 -20.13 -30.18
C GLY A 110 -10.60 -20.21 -29.02
N ILE A 111 -10.61 -21.32 -28.27
CA ILE A 111 -11.48 -21.42 -27.09
C ILE A 111 -11.00 -20.53 -25.93
N ALA A 112 -9.69 -20.39 -25.74
CA ALA A 112 -9.14 -19.49 -24.73
C ALA A 112 -9.51 -18.03 -25.02
N ALA A 113 -9.34 -17.59 -26.27
CA ALA A 113 -9.71 -16.24 -26.72
C ALA A 113 -11.22 -15.98 -26.60
N LEU A 114 -12.05 -16.97 -26.96
CA LEU A 114 -13.51 -16.88 -26.82
C LEU A 114 -13.95 -16.83 -25.34
N GLY A 115 -13.35 -17.67 -24.49
CA GLY A 115 -13.66 -17.68 -23.06
C GLY A 115 -13.31 -16.36 -22.37
N PHE A 116 -12.27 -15.66 -22.82
CA PHE A 116 -11.85 -14.39 -22.22
C PHE A 116 -12.73 -13.20 -22.63
N LEU A 117 -13.40 -13.24 -23.79
CA LEU A 117 -14.35 -12.20 -24.20
C LEU A 117 -15.48 -11.97 -23.19
N ILE A 118 -15.69 -12.91 -22.27
CA ILE A 118 -16.65 -12.76 -21.19
C ILE A 118 -16.25 -11.68 -20.17
N VAL A 119 -14.96 -11.32 -20.06
CA VAL A 119 -14.50 -10.27 -19.14
C VAL A 119 -15.03 -8.89 -19.55
N PRO A 120 -14.78 -8.40 -20.79
CA PRO A 120 -15.41 -7.16 -21.26
C PRO A 120 -16.93 -7.22 -21.25
N PHE A 121 -17.53 -8.38 -21.54
CA PHE A 121 -18.98 -8.53 -21.48
C PHE A 121 -19.52 -8.44 -20.04
N GLY A 122 -18.82 -9.03 -19.07
CA GLY A 122 -19.13 -8.90 -17.65
C GLY A 122 -19.08 -7.45 -17.20
N ALA A 123 -18.02 -6.73 -17.59
CA ALA A 123 -17.87 -5.31 -17.32
C ALA A 123 -19.01 -4.46 -17.91
N PHE A 124 -19.34 -4.70 -19.18
CA PHE A 124 -20.49 -4.06 -19.80
C PHE A 124 -21.79 -4.34 -19.04
N MET A 125 -22.07 -5.61 -18.69
CA MET A 125 -23.26 -5.94 -17.92
C MET A 125 -23.26 -5.32 -16.52
N GLY A 126 -22.10 -5.20 -15.87
CA GLY A 126 -21.99 -4.58 -14.55
C GLY A 126 -22.37 -3.10 -14.58
N THR A 127 -21.94 -2.36 -15.60
CA THR A 127 -22.29 -0.94 -15.79
C THR A 127 -23.78 -0.69 -16.08
N LEU A 128 -24.56 -1.75 -16.37
CA LEU A 128 -26.01 -1.65 -16.57
C LEU A 128 -26.80 -1.93 -15.28
N MET A 129 -26.12 -2.25 -14.18
CA MET A 129 -26.79 -2.60 -12.94
C MET A 129 -27.39 -1.36 -12.27
N PRO A 130 -28.64 -1.42 -11.78
CA PRO A 130 -29.38 -0.25 -11.31
C PRO A 130 -28.84 0.35 -10.00
N TRP A 131 -27.92 -0.34 -9.31
CA TRP A 131 -27.28 0.13 -8.09
C TRP A 131 -25.90 0.76 -8.33
N VAL A 132 -25.39 0.72 -9.56
CA VAL A 132 -24.14 1.41 -9.92
C VAL A 132 -24.46 2.88 -10.09
N ASP A 133 -23.62 3.73 -9.50
CA ASP A 133 -23.74 5.17 -9.63
C ASP A 133 -23.59 5.60 -11.09
N PRO A 134 -24.61 6.24 -11.71
CA PRO A 134 -24.54 6.70 -13.10
C PRO A 134 -23.39 7.66 -13.40
N GLU A 135 -22.88 8.41 -12.41
CA GLU A 135 -21.75 9.33 -12.60
C GLU A 135 -20.43 8.58 -12.84
N LEU A 136 -20.34 7.32 -12.39
CA LEU A 136 -19.16 6.48 -12.62
C LEU A 136 -19.18 5.80 -13.99
N VAL A 137 -20.28 5.94 -14.75
CA VAL A 137 -20.46 5.27 -16.04
C VAL A 137 -20.43 6.28 -17.17
N GLY A 138 -19.33 6.26 -17.92
CA GLY A 138 -19.15 7.07 -19.12
C GLY A 138 -19.89 6.53 -20.34
N PRO A 139 -19.66 7.12 -21.53
CA PRO A 139 -20.31 6.71 -22.76
C PRO A 139 -20.04 5.24 -23.13
N GLN A 140 -21.11 4.48 -23.40
CA GLN A 140 -21.04 3.08 -23.81
C GLN A 140 -20.56 2.96 -25.27
N ARG A 141 -19.25 2.89 -25.50
CA ARG A 141 -18.64 2.76 -26.83
C ARG A 141 -18.01 1.38 -26.99
N ALA A 142 -18.41 0.64 -28.02
CA ALA A 142 -17.91 -0.72 -28.27
C ALA A 142 -16.37 -0.78 -28.42
N GLU A 143 -15.76 0.28 -28.96
CA GLU A 143 -14.30 0.42 -29.08
C GLU A 143 -13.58 0.41 -27.72
N TYR A 144 -14.20 0.92 -26.64
CA TYR A 144 -13.58 0.94 -25.30
C TYR A 144 -13.41 -0.46 -24.72
N TYR A 145 -14.32 -1.39 -25.08
CA TYR A 145 -14.26 -2.79 -24.65
C TYR A 145 -13.43 -3.66 -25.61
N LEU A 146 -13.54 -3.44 -26.92
CA LEU A 146 -12.90 -4.32 -27.90
C LEU A 146 -11.42 -3.96 -28.14
N TRP A 147 -11.05 -2.69 -28.04
CA TRP A 147 -9.67 -2.26 -28.32
C TRP A 147 -8.66 -2.82 -27.31
N PRO A 148 -8.88 -2.74 -25.97
CA PRO A 148 -7.95 -3.34 -25.02
C PRO A 148 -7.91 -4.86 -25.13
N TYR A 149 -9.02 -5.51 -25.48
CA TYR A 149 -9.04 -6.95 -25.77
C TYR A 149 -8.11 -7.30 -26.93
N LEU A 150 -8.15 -6.53 -28.02
CA LEU A 150 -7.32 -6.78 -29.22
C LEU A 150 -5.85 -6.42 -29.00
N VAL A 151 -5.56 -5.31 -28.33
CA VAL A 151 -4.19 -4.79 -28.18
C VAL A 151 -3.47 -5.45 -27.02
N LEU A 152 -4.14 -5.69 -25.89
CA LEU A 152 -3.50 -6.26 -24.70
C LEU A 152 -3.83 -7.74 -24.55
N SER A 153 -5.11 -8.09 -24.45
CA SER A 153 -5.49 -9.43 -24.01
C SER A 153 -5.19 -10.52 -25.03
N LEU A 154 -5.49 -10.28 -26.32
CA LEU A 154 -5.34 -11.29 -27.36
C LEU A 154 -3.87 -11.67 -27.61
N PRO A 155 -2.90 -10.72 -27.69
CA PRO A 155 -1.48 -11.03 -27.70
C PRO A 155 -1.03 -11.81 -26.45
N ASN A 156 -1.50 -11.42 -25.26
CA ASN A 156 -1.17 -12.12 -24.01
C ASN A 156 -1.69 -13.57 -24.03
N ILE A 157 -2.93 -13.79 -24.45
CA ILE A 157 -3.53 -15.11 -24.59
C ILE A 157 -2.81 -15.95 -25.64
N PHE A 158 -2.38 -15.35 -26.75
CA PHE A 158 -1.60 -16.03 -27.79
C PHE A 158 -0.24 -16.49 -27.26
N LEU A 159 0.51 -15.57 -26.65
CA LEU A 159 1.80 -15.87 -26.03
C LEU A 159 1.68 -16.97 -24.98
N ALA A 160 0.73 -16.81 -24.05
CA ALA A 160 0.44 -17.78 -23.00
C ALA A 160 0.09 -19.15 -23.58
N SER A 161 -0.82 -19.19 -24.55
CA SER A 161 -1.20 -20.43 -25.22
C SER A 161 0.03 -21.10 -25.83
N ALA A 162 0.88 -20.34 -26.54
CA ALA A 162 2.06 -20.88 -27.21
C ALA A 162 3.11 -21.42 -26.23
N LEU A 163 3.41 -20.67 -25.17
CA LEU A 163 4.33 -21.06 -24.10
C LEU A 163 3.86 -22.36 -23.43
N LEU A 164 2.60 -22.42 -23.04
CA LEU A 164 2.03 -23.55 -22.30
C LEU A 164 1.88 -24.79 -23.18
N PHE A 165 1.55 -24.60 -24.46
CA PHE A 165 1.53 -25.67 -25.43
C PHE A 165 2.94 -26.26 -25.67
N MET A 166 3.96 -25.40 -25.70
CA MET A 166 5.37 -25.79 -25.78
C MET A 166 5.80 -26.58 -24.55
N LEU A 167 5.54 -26.07 -23.35
CA LEU A 167 5.86 -26.74 -22.09
C LEU A 167 5.17 -28.09 -21.99
N ALA A 168 3.89 -28.16 -22.33
CA ALA A 168 3.11 -29.40 -22.37
C ALA A 168 3.71 -30.43 -23.32
N THR A 169 4.17 -29.99 -24.49
CA THR A 169 4.80 -30.85 -25.51
C THR A 169 6.17 -31.36 -25.08
N VAL A 170 7.02 -30.49 -24.55
CA VAL A 170 8.40 -30.82 -24.13
C VAL A 170 8.40 -31.74 -22.90
N THR A 171 7.53 -31.46 -21.94
CA THR A 171 7.46 -32.22 -20.68
C THR A 171 6.60 -33.47 -20.79
N ARG A 172 5.62 -33.48 -21.70
CA ARG A 172 4.54 -34.50 -21.79
C ARG A 172 3.83 -34.70 -20.45
N SER A 173 3.64 -33.62 -19.70
CA SER A 173 3.03 -33.67 -18.36
C SER A 173 2.20 -32.42 -18.06
N MET A 174 0.95 -32.64 -17.67
CA MET A 174 0.06 -31.56 -17.21
C MET A 174 0.63 -30.86 -15.98
N MET A 175 1.19 -31.62 -15.03
CA MET A 175 1.80 -31.07 -13.81
C MET A 175 2.92 -30.08 -14.13
N TRP A 176 3.86 -30.46 -15.01
CA TRP A 176 4.97 -29.58 -15.38
C TRP A 176 4.54 -28.36 -16.21
N SER A 177 3.39 -28.44 -16.89
CA SER A 177 2.80 -27.28 -17.57
C SER A 177 2.31 -26.26 -16.54
N TYR A 178 1.57 -26.70 -15.51
CA TYR A 178 1.16 -25.82 -14.40
C TYR A 178 2.34 -25.22 -13.64
N VAL A 179 3.36 -26.04 -13.34
CA VAL A 179 4.61 -25.54 -12.73
C VAL A 179 5.27 -24.46 -13.58
N GLY A 180 5.29 -24.64 -14.90
CA GLY A 180 5.85 -23.65 -15.82
C GLY A 180 5.06 -22.34 -15.87
N VAL A 181 3.73 -22.37 -15.74
CA VAL A 181 2.93 -21.13 -15.65
C VAL A 181 3.23 -20.40 -14.36
N VAL A 182 3.25 -21.13 -13.24
CA VAL A 182 3.54 -20.54 -11.93
C VAL A 182 4.91 -19.88 -11.99
N LEU A 183 5.94 -20.59 -12.47
CA LEU A 183 7.28 -20.03 -12.64
C LEU A 183 7.29 -18.79 -13.53
N PHE A 184 6.55 -18.80 -14.65
CA PHE A 184 6.43 -17.62 -15.52
C PHE A 184 5.83 -16.42 -14.78
N VAL A 185 4.72 -16.61 -14.05
CA VAL A 185 4.08 -15.55 -13.27
C VAL A 185 5.01 -15.03 -12.18
N VAL A 186 5.76 -15.90 -11.49
CA VAL A 186 6.74 -15.47 -10.48
C VAL A 186 7.84 -14.64 -11.11
N VAL A 187 8.48 -15.15 -12.16
CA VAL A 187 9.58 -14.43 -12.81
C VAL A 187 9.08 -13.09 -13.33
N TYR A 188 7.89 -13.06 -13.92
CA TYR A 188 7.22 -11.82 -14.32
C TYR A 188 7.06 -10.85 -13.15
N LEU A 189 6.48 -11.28 -12.03
CA LEU A 189 6.22 -10.40 -10.88
C LEU A 189 7.52 -9.94 -10.19
N VAL A 190 8.52 -10.81 -10.07
CA VAL A 190 9.86 -10.46 -9.54
C VAL A 190 10.52 -9.40 -10.42
N ILE A 191 10.56 -9.59 -11.74
CA ILE A 191 11.15 -8.60 -12.65
C ILE A 191 10.34 -7.30 -12.61
N THR A 192 9.02 -7.38 -12.55
CA THR A 192 8.14 -6.19 -12.43
C THR A 192 8.44 -5.41 -11.15
N SER A 193 8.60 -6.11 -10.02
CA SER A 193 8.96 -5.50 -8.73
C SER A 193 10.29 -4.78 -8.82
N ILE A 194 11.32 -5.44 -9.34
CA ILE A 194 12.67 -4.85 -9.50
C ILE A 194 12.65 -3.65 -10.45
N ALA A 195 11.94 -3.76 -11.58
CA ALA A 195 11.83 -2.67 -12.55
C ALA A 195 11.01 -1.49 -12.03
N SER A 196 10.01 -1.73 -11.17
CA SER A 196 9.22 -0.66 -10.56
C SER A 196 10.04 0.17 -9.55
N ALA A 197 10.95 -0.49 -8.82
CA ALA A 197 11.83 0.14 -7.84
C ALA A 197 12.97 0.95 -8.48
N ASN A 198 13.37 0.63 -9.72
CA ASN A 198 14.47 1.29 -10.42
C ASN A 198 13.95 2.08 -11.63
N PRO A 199 13.81 3.41 -11.54
CA PRO A 199 13.33 4.24 -12.64
C PRO A 199 14.06 4.00 -13.97
N ASP A 200 15.38 3.80 -13.94
CA ASP A 200 16.21 3.59 -15.14
C ASP A 200 15.89 2.29 -15.88
N LEU A 201 15.37 1.28 -15.18
CA LEU A 201 14.98 0.02 -15.80
C LEU A 201 13.59 0.12 -16.44
N ARG A 202 12.78 1.14 -16.13
CA ARG A 202 11.39 1.24 -16.61
C ARG A 202 11.27 1.26 -18.13
N PRO A 203 12.03 2.06 -18.90
CA PRO A 203 11.89 2.07 -20.36
C PRO A 203 12.27 0.74 -21.01
N ILE A 204 13.33 0.10 -20.50
CA ILE A 204 13.78 -1.22 -20.96
C ILE A 204 12.72 -2.28 -20.62
N PHE A 205 12.26 -2.28 -19.38
CA PHE A 205 11.23 -3.19 -18.91
C PHE A 205 9.94 -3.03 -19.70
N ALA A 206 9.46 -1.80 -19.89
CA ALA A 206 8.29 -1.48 -20.69
C ALA A 206 8.38 -2.04 -22.12
N ARG A 207 9.57 -2.07 -22.74
CA ARG A 207 9.76 -2.66 -24.07
C ARG A 207 9.77 -4.18 -24.09
N PHE A 208 10.41 -4.83 -23.11
CA PHE A 208 10.70 -6.27 -23.14
C PHE A 208 9.83 -7.13 -22.21
N GLU A 209 8.91 -6.52 -21.46
CA GLU A 209 7.95 -7.23 -20.62
C GLU A 209 6.86 -7.92 -21.48
N PRO A 210 6.75 -9.26 -21.46
CA PRO A 210 5.95 -10.01 -22.44
C PRO A 210 4.41 -9.78 -22.40
N LEU A 211 3.85 -9.37 -21.27
CA LEU A 211 2.42 -9.17 -21.02
C LEU A 211 1.93 -7.74 -21.31
N GLY A 212 2.84 -6.79 -21.52
CA GLY A 212 2.55 -5.41 -21.91
C GLY A 212 2.03 -4.52 -20.79
N VAL A 213 2.08 -4.96 -19.54
CA VAL A 213 1.69 -4.17 -18.38
C VAL A 213 2.68 -3.04 -18.15
N GLY A 214 3.99 -3.33 -18.28
CA GLY A 214 5.03 -2.31 -18.21
C GLY A 214 4.86 -1.24 -19.30
N ALA A 215 4.61 -1.65 -20.54
CA ALA A 215 4.33 -0.73 -21.64
C ALA A 215 3.08 0.13 -21.41
N PHE A 216 2.01 -0.49 -20.91
CA PHE A 216 0.76 0.21 -20.59
C PHE A 216 0.96 1.24 -19.47
N ASN A 217 1.66 0.87 -18.39
CA ASN A 217 1.95 1.79 -17.29
C ASN A 217 2.83 2.96 -17.75
N GLU A 218 3.82 2.69 -18.60
CA GLU A 218 4.73 3.72 -19.13
C GLU A 218 4.00 4.75 -19.99
N ILE A 219 3.21 4.31 -20.98
CA ILE A 219 2.54 5.24 -21.90
C ILE A 219 1.37 5.99 -21.26
N THR A 220 0.84 5.51 -20.12
CA THR A 220 -0.29 6.12 -19.39
C THR A 220 0.13 6.80 -18.09
N ARG A 221 1.44 6.86 -17.80
CA ARG A 221 2.01 7.33 -16.53
C ARG A 221 1.50 8.71 -16.14
N TYR A 222 1.43 9.62 -17.11
CA TYR A 222 1.04 11.02 -16.94
C TYR A 222 -0.30 11.37 -17.59
N TRP A 223 -1.12 10.37 -17.93
CA TRP A 223 -2.45 10.64 -18.47
C TRP A 223 -3.34 11.28 -17.41
N THR A 224 -3.98 12.38 -17.78
CA THR A 224 -5.00 13.03 -16.96
C THR A 224 -6.30 12.22 -16.94
N ASN A 225 -7.23 12.55 -16.04
CA ASN A 225 -8.55 11.93 -16.00
C ASN A 225 -9.29 12.05 -17.34
N PHE A 226 -9.20 13.22 -17.98
CA PHE A 226 -9.76 13.43 -19.31
C PHE A 226 -9.18 12.44 -20.35
N GLU A 227 -7.85 12.28 -20.38
CA GLU A 227 -7.20 11.35 -21.29
C GLU A 227 -7.60 9.90 -20.98
N GLN A 228 -7.64 9.50 -19.71
CA GLN A 228 -8.04 8.13 -19.33
C GLN A 228 -9.49 7.81 -19.69
N ASN A 229 -10.38 8.80 -19.60
CA ASN A 229 -11.78 8.68 -19.95
C ASN A 229 -12.05 8.62 -21.45
N THR A 230 -11.18 9.20 -22.29
CA THR A 230 -11.50 9.43 -23.71
C THR A 230 -10.52 8.80 -24.69
N ARG A 231 -9.24 8.64 -24.33
CA ARG A 231 -8.14 8.23 -25.20
C ARG A 231 -8.03 6.71 -25.27
N LEU A 232 -8.05 6.17 -26.48
CA LEU A 232 -7.71 4.77 -26.72
C LEU A 232 -6.20 4.54 -26.58
N LEU A 233 -5.80 3.32 -26.22
CA LEU A 233 -4.38 2.96 -26.15
C LEU A 233 -3.66 3.20 -27.48
N PRO A 234 -2.65 4.08 -27.52
CA PRO A 234 -1.91 4.35 -28.74
C PRO A 234 -0.99 3.16 -29.06
N LEU A 235 -1.21 2.52 -30.21
CA LEU A 235 -0.40 1.38 -30.67
C LEU A 235 0.83 1.85 -31.45
N GLU A 236 1.70 2.59 -30.77
CA GLU A 236 2.94 3.13 -31.33
C GLU A 236 4.09 3.02 -30.30
N GLY A 237 5.29 3.44 -30.70
CA GLY A 237 6.48 3.48 -29.83
C GLY A 237 6.70 2.21 -28.99
N THR A 238 6.80 2.40 -27.68
CA THR A 238 7.05 1.34 -26.69
C THR A 238 5.97 0.26 -26.69
N LEU A 239 4.68 0.63 -26.78
CA LEU A 239 3.60 -0.36 -26.77
C LEU A 239 3.63 -1.22 -28.04
N LEU A 240 3.77 -0.61 -29.22
CA LEU A 240 3.86 -1.37 -30.47
C LEU A 240 5.02 -2.36 -30.45
N PHE A 241 6.21 -1.90 -30.06
CA PHE A 241 7.39 -2.76 -29.95
C PHE A 241 7.11 -3.95 -29.01
N ASN A 242 6.56 -3.65 -27.82
CA ASN A 242 6.25 -4.64 -26.81
C ASN A 242 5.24 -5.69 -27.32
N ARG A 243 4.17 -5.27 -27.99
CA ARG A 243 3.15 -6.19 -28.54
C ARG A 243 3.74 -7.08 -29.64
N LEU A 244 4.58 -6.52 -30.52
CA LEU A 244 5.29 -7.29 -31.54
C LEU A 244 6.27 -8.28 -30.92
N PHE A 245 6.98 -7.88 -29.86
CA PHE A 245 7.89 -8.74 -29.10
C PHE A 245 7.17 -9.94 -28.48
N GLY A 246 6.05 -9.71 -27.77
CA GLY A 246 5.24 -10.79 -27.19
C GLY A 246 4.70 -11.77 -28.25
N ILE A 247 4.24 -11.25 -29.39
CA ILE A 247 3.79 -12.10 -30.52
C ILE A 247 4.96 -12.89 -31.10
N ALA A 248 6.12 -12.27 -31.31
CA ALA A 248 7.32 -12.94 -31.82
C ALA A 248 7.77 -14.07 -30.87
N MET A 249 7.76 -13.86 -29.55
CA MET A 249 8.01 -14.90 -28.56
C MET A 249 7.01 -16.06 -28.68
N GLY A 250 5.73 -15.77 -28.87
CA GLY A 250 4.70 -16.78 -29.11
C GLY A 250 5.02 -17.65 -30.33
N PHE A 251 5.44 -17.06 -31.44
CA PHE A 251 5.88 -17.80 -32.63
C PHE A 251 7.14 -18.65 -32.37
N VAL A 252 8.10 -18.15 -31.59
CA VAL A 252 9.28 -18.93 -31.20
C VAL A 252 8.86 -20.18 -30.40
N PHE A 253 7.96 -20.05 -29.43
CA PHE A 253 7.46 -21.21 -28.67
C PHE A 253 6.71 -22.22 -29.54
N LEU A 254 5.93 -21.75 -30.53
CA LEU A 254 5.29 -22.64 -31.51
C LEU A 254 6.31 -23.35 -32.41
N ALA A 255 7.37 -22.65 -32.84
CA ALA A 255 8.45 -23.25 -33.62
C ALA A 255 9.18 -24.33 -32.83
N ILE A 256 9.49 -24.08 -31.55
CA ILE A 256 10.06 -25.08 -30.63
C ILE A 256 9.11 -26.27 -30.46
N THR A 257 7.81 -26.01 -30.34
CA THR A 257 6.79 -27.07 -30.25
C THR A 257 6.81 -27.96 -31.48
N LEU A 258 6.80 -27.38 -32.68
CA LEU A 258 6.86 -28.13 -33.94
C LEU A 258 8.16 -28.93 -34.07
N TRP A 259 9.28 -28.38 -33.57
CA TRP A 259 10.56 -29.06 -33.60
C TRP A 259 10.64 -30.24 -32.61
N ARG A 260 9.99 -30.14 -31.45
CA ARG A 260 10.05 -31.17 -30.39
C ARG A 260 8.89 -32.15 -30.37
N PHE A 261 7.78 -31.83 -31.01
CA PHE A 261 6.67 -32.75 -31.13
C PHE A 261 7.08 -33.95 -31.99
N SER A 262 6.79 -35.16 -31.52
CA SER A 262 6.99 -36.37 -32.30
C SER A 262 6.01 -37.46 -31.89
N PHE A 263 5.50 -38.22 -32.85
CA PHE A 263 4.69 -39.40 -32.60
C PHE A 263 5.49 -40.57 -32.02
N ALA A 264 6.83 -40.52 -32.06
CA ALA A 264 7.67 -41.53 -31.45
C ALA A 264 7.48 -41.60 -29.93
N GLU A 265 7.39 -42.83 -29.40
CA GLU A 265 7.50 -43.05 -27.96
C GLU A 265 8.91 -42.67 -27.49
N ARG A 266 9.00 -41.96 -26.35
CA ARG A 266 10.28 -41.55 -25.79
C ARG A 266 11.09 -42.82 -25.47
N PRO A 267 12.31 -43.00 -26.01
CA PRO A 267 13.15 -44.12 -25.64
C PRO A 267 13.35 -44.12 -24.12
N ALA A 268 13.26 -45.29 -23.49
CA ALA A 268 13.39 -45.39 -22.04
C ALA A 268 14.74 -44.78 -21.60
N SER A 269 14.72 -43.86 -20.64
CA SER A 269 15.95 -43.16 -20.22
C SER A 269 17.00 -44.17 -19.76
N LYS A 270 18.30 -43.87 -19.93
CA LYS A 270 19.39 -44.73 -19.45
C LYS A 270 19.20 -45.14 -17.98
N ARG A 271 18.67 -44.24 -17.14
CA ARG A 271 18.33 -44.52 -15.73
C ARG A 271 17.15 -45.49 -15.58
N LYS A 272 16.09 -45.36 -16.38
CA LYS A 272 14.94 -46.27 -16.38
C LYS A 272 15.29 -47.64 -16.94
N LEU A 273 16.09 -47.70 -18.01
CA LEU A 273 16.65 -48.94 -18.56
C LEU A 273 17.55 -49.63 -17.56
N ARG A 274 18.44 -48.90 -16.87
CA ARG A 274 19.30 -49.46 -15.82
C ARG A 274 18.49 -49.94 -14.61
N LYS A 275 17.40 -49.24 -14.25
CA LYS A 275 16.48 -49.66 -13.18
C LYS A 275 15.65 -50.89 -13.58
N LEU A 276 15.19 -50.96 -14.83
CA LEU A 276 14.50 -52.14 -15.39
C LEU A 276 15.45 -53.33 -15.55
N ALA A 277 16.71 -53.10 -15.92
CA ALA A 277 17.75 -54.11 -15.95
C ALA A 277 18.06 -54.61 -14.54
N LYS A 278 18.23 -53.71 -13.56
CA LYS A 278 18.35 -54.07 -12.13
C LYS A 278 17.12 -54.78 -11.60
N ALA A 279 15.92 -54.38 -12.01
CA ALA A 279 14.68 -55.02 -11.61
C ALA A 279 14.59 -56.43 -12.22
N LYS A 280 14.91 -56.61 -13.50
CA LYS A 280 15.00 -57.92 -14.16
C LYS A 280 16.10 -58.79 -13.59
N GLU A 281 17.25 -58.23 -13.21
CA GLU A 281 18.30 -58.98 -12.50
C GLU A 281 17.84 -59.38 -11.10
N ARG A 282 17.18 -58.48 -10.37
CA ARG A 282 16.59 -58.80 -9.07
C ARG A 282 15.49 -59.84 -9.19
N GLU A 283 14.68 -59.79 -10.23
CA GLU A 283 13.63 -60.77 -10.55
C GLU A 283 14.24 -62.12 -10.94
N LYS A 284 15.34 -62.13 -11.72
CA LYS A 284 16.14 -63.33 -11.98
C LYS A 284 16.79 -63.89 -10.71
N MET A 285 17.32 -63.06 -9.82
CA MET A 285 17.88 -63.49 -8.54
C MET A 285 16.80 -64.03 -7.60
N LEU A 286 15.63 -63.38 -7.54
CA LEU A 286 14.47 -63.82 -6.75
C LEU A 286 13.85 -65.10 -7.32
N ALA A 287 13.87 -65.31 -8.65
CA ALA A 287 13.40 -66.52 -9.30
C ALA A 287 14.40 -67.69 -9.22
N ALA A 288 15.68 -67.41 -9.00
CA ALA A 288 16.73 -68.43 -8.78
C ALA A 288 16.75 -68.98 -7.35
N VAL A 289 16.10 -68.29 -6.40
CA VAL A 289 15.83 -68.80 -5.05
C VAL A 289 14.47 -69.50 -5.09
N PRO A 290 14.37 -70.82 -4.85
CA PRO A 290 13.07 -71.48 -4.76
C PRO A 290 12.26 -70.79 -3.65
N PRO A 291 10.99 -70.45 -3.87
CA PRO A 291 10.18 -69.81 -2.83
C PRO A 291 10.11 -70.76 -1.64
N THR A 292 10.77 -70.43 -0.55
CA THR A 292 10.57 -71.09 0.73
C THR A 292 9.14 -70.77 1.17
N LEU A 293 8.22 -71.71 0.98
CA LEU A 293 6.89 -71.73 1.60
C LEU A 293 6.99 -72.05 3.11
N GLY A 294 7.92 -71.36 3.78
CA GLY A 294 8.34 -71.62 5.15
C GLY A 294 8.91 -70.36 5.80
N GLY A 295 8.32 -69.20 5.52
CA GLY A 295 8.40 -68.13 6.52
C GLY A 295 7.75 -68.63 7.81
N GLU A 296 8.31 -68.26 8.97
CA GLU A 296 7.61 -68.45 10.25
C GLU A 296 6.14 -68.11 10.03
N ALA A 297 5.23 -69.01 10.40
CA ALA A 297 3.82 -68.68 10.41
C ALA A 297 3.70 -67.41 11.25
N ILE A 298 3.46 -66.27 10.58
CA ILE A 298 3.25 -65.01 11.27
C ILE A 298 1.90 -65.18 11.95
N SER A 299 1.95 -65.71 13.17
CA SER A 299 0.84 -65.75 14.08
C SER A 299 0.49 -64.30 14.39
N THR A 300 -0.51 -63.78 13.68
CA THR A 300 -1.19 -62.53 14.03
C THR A 300 -1.99 -62.67 15.32
N ALA A 301 -2.11 -63.89 15.86
CA ALA A 301 -2.76 -64.18 17.14
C ALA A 301 -1.88 -63.68 18.30
N GLY A 302 -2.04 -62.40 18.65
CA GLY A 302 -1.48 -61.82 19.87
C GLY A 302 -0.92 -60.41 19.74
N ARG A 303 -0.63 -59.94 18.52
CA ARG A 303 -0.22 -58.53 18.32
C ARG A 303 -1.45 -57.65 18.26
N LYS A 304 -1.81 -57.01 19.38
CA LYS A 304 -2.75 -55.88 19.34
C LYS A 304 -2.14 -54.79 18.45
N PRO A 305 -2.82 -54.36 17.38
CA PRO A 305 -2.31 -53.27 16.55
C PRO A 305 -2.09 -52.03 17.43
N ASN A 306 -0.84 -51.56 17.52
CA ASN A 306 -0.50 -50.35 18.25
C ASN A 306 -0.95 -49.14 17.43
N ALA A 307 -2.05 -48.51 17.83
CA ALA A 307 -2.60 -47.35 17.14
C ALA A 307 -1.61 -46.15 17.12
N LEU A 308 -0.73 -46.04 18.12
CA LEU A 308 0.31 -45.01 18.15
C LEU A 308 1.37 -45.23 17.06
N SER A 309 1.83 -46.48 16.88
CA SER A 309 2.79 -46.80 15.81
C SER A 309 2.17 -46.56 14.43
N GLN A 310 0.90 -46.92 14.25
CA GLN A 310 0.16 -46.64 13.01
C GLN A 310 0.03 -45.13 12.74
N PHE A 311 -0.26 -44.35 13.78
CA PHE A 311 -0.34 -42.89 13.71
C PHE A 311 1.00 -42.24 13.33
N ILE A 312 2.10 -42.65 13.98
CA ILE A 312 3.45 -42.12 13.71
C ILE A 312 3.87 -42.44 12.27
N GLU A 313 3.76 -43.72 11.87
CA GLU A 313 4.10 -44.14 10.50
C GLU A 313 3.26 -43.40 9.46
N ARG A 314 1.95 -43.26 9.72
CA ARG A 314 1.07 -42.54 8.81
C ARG A 314 1.45 -41.07 8.69
N THR A 315 1.73 -40.41 9.82
CA THR A 315 2.16 -39.01 9.85
C THR A 315 3.47 -38.82 9.07
N GLN A 316 4.47 -39.68 9.28
CA GLN A 316 5.72 -39.63 8.55
C GLN A 316 5.52 -39.84 7.04
N ILE A 317 4.61 -40.74 6.64
CA ILE A 317 4.26 -40.97 5.23
C ILE A 317 3.63 -39.70 4.64
N GLU A 318 2.65 -39.11 5.31
CA GLU A 318 1.98 -37.89 4.83
C GLU A 318 2.97 -36.73 4.67
N ILE A 319 3.80 -36.45 5.69
CA ILE A 319 4.83 -35.40 5.63
C ILE A 319 5.81 -35.67 4.49
N ARG A 320 6.34 -36.89 4.38
CA ARG A 320 7.32 -37.23 3.34
C ARG A 320 6.75 -37.08 1.94
N GLN A 321 5.45 -37.35 1.78
CA GLN A 321 4.77 -37.19 0.50
C GLN A 321 4.57 -35.71 0.13
N MET A 322 4.20 -34.87 1.10
CA MET A 322 4.05 -33.42 0.88
C MET A 322 5.41 -32.75 0.65
N VAL A 323 6.42 -33.03 1.47
CA VAL A 323 7.76 -32.42 1.36
C VAL A 323 8.45 -32.79 0.05
N ARG A 324 8.23 -34.01 -0.46
CA ARG A 324 8.82 -34.47 -1.73
C ARG A 324 7.95 -34.15 -2.95
N SER A 325 6.82 -33.50 -2.75
CA SER A 325 5.95 -33.08 -3.85
C SER A 325 6.63 -31.94 -4.62
N PRO A 326 6.74 -32.03 -5.95
CA PRO A 326 7.25 -30.92 -6.77
C PRO A 326 6.47 -29.63 -6.56
N GLY A 327 5.17 -29.71 -6.25
CA GLY A 327 4.32 -28.55 -6.01
C GLY A 327 4.77 -27.72 -4.80
N LEU A 328 5.20 -28.36 -3.70
CA LEU A 328 5.68 -27.62 -2.52
C LEU A 328 6.97 -26.85 -2.85
N ILE A 329 7.91 -27.50 -3.54
CA ILE A 329 9.19 -26.88 -3.89
C ILE A 329 8.96 -25.64 -4.74
N VAL A 330 8.06 -25.73 -5.73
CA VAL A 330 7.72 -24.59 -6.59
C VAL A 330 7.07 -23.49 -5.77
N LEU A 331 6.02 -23.79 -4.99
CA LEU A 331 5.33 -22.79 -4.16
C LEU A 331 6.24 -22.14 -3.12
N LEU A 332 7.20 -22.89 -2.56
CA LEU A 332 8.19 -22.37 -1.63
C LEU A 332 9.15 -21.39 -2.31
N LEU A 333 9.70 -21.76 -3.49
CA LEU A 333 10.56 -20.87 -4.26
C LEU A 333 9.82 -19.61 -4.71
N VAL A 334 8.53 -19.73 -5.01
CA VAL A 334 7.66 -18.59 -5.29
C VAL A 334 7.57 -17.67 -4.08
N ALA A 335 7.19 -18.21 -2.91
CA ALA A 335 7.03 -17.43 -1.69
C ALA A 335 8.32 -16.70 -1.30
N VAL A 336 9.46 -17.41 -1.37
CA VAL A 336 10.78 -16.82 -1.14
C VAL A 336 11.08 -15.73 -2.15
N GLY A 337 10.83 -15.96 -3.44
CA GLY A 337 11.08 -14.96 -4.49
C GLY A 337 10.24 -13.68 -4.33
N PHE A 338 8.97 -13.82 -3.91
CA PHE A 338 8.11 -12.68 -3.61
C PHE A 338 8.59 -11.89 -2.40
N ALA A 339 8.81 -12.55 -1.27
CA ALA A 339 9.29 -11.87 -0.05
C ALA A 339 10.67 -11.25 -0.26
N ALA A 340 11.57 -11.94 -0.97
CA ALA A 340 12.84 -11.38 -1.42
C ALA A 340 12.66 -10.11 -2.23
N SER A 341 11.78 -10.14 -3.25
CA SER A 341 11.57 -8.99 -4.13
C SER A 341 10.97 -7.82 -3.36
N ASP A 342 10.01 -8.08 -2.47
CA ASP A 342 9.41 -7.08 -1.60
C ASP A 342 10.45 -6.45 -0.66
N LEU A 343 11.32 -7.24 -0.05
CA LEU A 343 12.40 -6.72 0.80
C LEU A 343 13.45 -5.92 0.02
N TRP A 344 13.75 -6.30 -1.23
CA TRP A 344 14.74 -5.60 -2.06
C TRP A 344 14.18 -4.41 -2.84
N ALA A 345 12.86 -4.35 -3.05
CA ALA A 345 12.19 -3.27 -3.78
C ALA A 345 11.45 -2.31 -2.85
N GLY A 346 11.01 -2.77 -1.69
CA GLY A 346 10.36 -1.97 -0.66
C GLY A 346 11.39 -1.17 0.11
N GLN A 347 10.97 0.04 0.53
CA GLN A 347 11.69 0.97 1.41
C GLN A 347 12.57 2.04 0.77
N ALA A 348 12.46 2.29 -0.54
CA ALA A 348 13.11 3.44 -1.17
C ALA A 348 12.24 4.71 -1.12
N ILE A 349 12.55 5.65 -0.23
CA ILE A 349 11.95 6.99 -0.20
C ILE A 349 12.88 7.94 -0.95
N TYR A 350 12.41 8.54 -2.05
CA TYR A 350 13.24 9.36 -2.96
C TYR A 350 14.52 8.64 -3.45
N GLY A 351 14.43 7.32 -3.68
CA GLY A 351 15.55 6.49 -4.12
C GLY A 351 16.41 5.94 -2.97
N ALA A 352 16.33 6.50 -1.76
CA ALA A 352 17.11 6.04 -0.61
C ALA A 352 16.45 4.85 0.09
N ASP A 353 17.16 3.72 0.18
CA ASP A 353 16.80 2.51 0.93
C ASP A 353 16.59 2.79 2.44
N SER A 354 16.07 1.82 3.19
CA SER A 354 16.09 1.85 4.67
C SER A 354 17.00 0.77 5.25
N TYR A 355 17.45 0.97 6.49
CA TYR A 355 18.15 -0.05 7.27
C TYR A 355 17.23 -1.26 7.51
N ALA A 356 17.79 -2.46 7.49
CA ALA A 356 17.04 -3.71 7.59
C ALA A 356 16.68 -4.04 9.05
N THR A 357 15.86 -3.20 9.68
CA THR A 357 15.43 -3.35 11.08
C THR A 357 14.60 -4.62 11.30
N VAL A 358 14.55 -5.12 12.54
CA VAL A 358 13.93 -6.42 12.84
C VAL A 358 12.43 -6.35 12.63
N SER A 359 11.77 -5.28 13.11
CA SER A 359 10.33 -5.09 12.97
C SER A 359 9.86 -5.02 11.51
N ALA A 360 10.58 -4.26 10.67
CA ALA A 360 10.23 -4.05 9.27
C ALA A 360 10.39 -5.32 8.43
N VAL A 361 11.51 -6.04 8.61
CA VAL A 361 11.77 -7.29 7.86
C VAL A 361 10.80 -8.39 8.29
N ILE A 362 10.50 -8.52 9.59
CA ILE A 362 9.51 -9.49 10.07
C ILE A 362 8.13 -9.17 9.48
N SER A 363 7.71 -7.90 9.48
CA SER A 363 6.41 -7.48 8.95
C SER A 363 6.27 -7.83 7.47
N SER A 364 7.26 -7.45 6.64
CA SER A 364 7.29 -7.78 5.22
C SER A 364 7.21 -9.29 4.97
N VAL A 365 8.09 -10.09 5.59
CA VAL A 365 8.09 -11.56 5.39
C VAL A 365 6.78 -12.20 5.85
N ARG A 366 6.25 -11.79 7.01
CA ARG A 366 5.00 -12.33 7.56
C ARG A 366 3.84 -12.10 6.59
N ASP A 367 3.71 -10.88 6.10
CA ASP A 367 2.57 -10.46 5.27
C ASP A 367 2.63 -11.12 3.89
N GLN A 368 3.82 -11.21 3.29
CA GLN A 368 4.02 -11.89 2.00
C GLN A 368 3.78 -13.40 2.08
N PHE A 369 4.20 -14.07 3.16
CA PHE A 369 4.04 -15.51 3.31
C PHE A 369 2.60 -15.94 3.62
N TYR A 370 1.80 -15.08 4.27
CA TYR A 370 0.42 -15.41 4.68
C TYR A 370 -0.46 -15.92 3.52
N THR A 371 -0.39 -15.27 2.35
CA THR A 371 -1.14 -15.69 1.16
C THR A 371 -0.74 -17.10 0.69
N PHE A 372 0.55 -17.43 0.74
CA PHE A 372 1.04 -18.76 0.35
C PHE A 372 0.61 -19.85 1.33
N ILE A 373 0.48 -19.53 2.63
CA ILE A 373 -0.05 -20.46 3.63
C ILE A 373 -1.45 -20.95 3.21
N ILE A 374 -2.34 -20.03 2.83
CA ILE A 374 -3.70 -20.36 2.40
C ILE A 374 -3.70 -21.23 1.14
N ILE A 375 -2.92 -20.85 0.12
CA ILE A 375 -2.81 -21.59 -1.15
C ILE A 375 -2.29 -23.01 -0.90
N ILE A 376 -1.24 -23.16 -0.10
CA ILE A 376 -0.60 -24.44 0.20
C ILE A 376 -1.54 -25.32 1.02
N ALA A 377 -2.21 -24.76 2.03
CA ALA A 377 -3.19 -25.48 2.82
C ALA A 377 -4.35 -25.97 1.96
N ALA A 378 -4.88 -25.14 1.07
CA ALA A 378 -5.95 -25.53 0.16
C ALA A 378 -5.53 -26.65 -0.80
N PHE A 379 -4.37 -26.48 -1.46
CA PHE A 379 -3.81 -27.47 -2.37
C PHE A 379 -3.59 -28.81 -1.67
N TYR A 380 -2.83 -28.82 -0.57
CA TYR A 380 -2.49 -30.05 0.16
C TYR A 380 -3.65 -30.63 0.97
N GLY A 381 -4.64 -29.84 1.36
CA GLY A 381 -5.90 -30.36 1.91
C GLY A 381 -6.58 -31.29 0.92
N GLY A 382 -6.71 -30.86 -0.34
CA GLY A 382 -7.32 -31.66 -1.41
C GLY A 382 -6.50 -32.90 -1.75
N GLU A 383 -5.20 -32.74 -1.97
CA GLU A 383 -4.32 -33.87 -2.26
C GLU A 383 -4.28 -34.85 -1.08
N ALA A 384 -4.16 -34.38 0.16
CA ALA A 384 -4.14 -35.27 1.31
C ALA A 384 -5.43 -36.08 1.43
N VAL A 385 -6.61 -35.48 1.34
CA VAL A 385 -7.89 -36.18 1.56
C VAL A 385 -8.24 -37.15 0.41
N TRP A 386 -7.90 -36.80 -0.83
CA TRP A 386 -8.37 -37.54 -2.02
C TRP A 386 -7.33 -38.47 -2.66
N ARG A 387 -6.05 -38.35 -2.33
CA ARG A 387 -4.97 -39.08 -3.00
C ARG A 387 -5.15 -40.60 -3.02
N GLU A 388 -5.62 -41.22 -1.94
CA GLU A 388 -5.86 -42.67 -1.93
C GLU A 388 -6.89 -43.10 -2.98
N ARG A 389 -7.87 -42.25 -3.30
CA ARG A 389 -8.89 -42.49 -4.32
C ARG A 389 -8.38 -42.22 -5.72
N ASP A 390 -7.60 -41.15 -5.91
CA ASP A 390 -6.98 -40.82 -7.19
C ASP A 390 -6.06 -41.96 -7.69
N HIS A 391 -5.41 -42.66 -6.76
CA HIS A 391 -4.61 -43.85 -7.04
C HIS A 391 -5.37 -45.18 -6.97
N LYS A 392 -6.69 -45.16 -6.74
CA LYS A 392 -7.55 -46.35 -6.61
C LYS A 392 -7.10 -47.34 -5.53
N MET A 393 -6.52 -46.83 -4.44
CA MET A 393 -6.06 -47.61 -3.28
C MET A 393 -7.00 -47.49 -2.06
N ASN A 394 -8.01 -46.62 -2.13
CA ASN A 394 -8.91 -46.32 -1.02
C ASN A 394 -9.61 -47.56 -0.45
N GLU A 395 -10.04 -48.53 -1.28
CA GLU A 395 -10.70 -49.75 -0.79
C GLU A 395 -9.78 -50.62 0.07
N ILE A 396 -8.48 -50.65 -0.26
CA ILE A 396 -7.46 -51.38 0.51
C ILE A 396 -7.17 -50.65 1.82
N VAL A 397 -7.03 -49.32 1.78
CA VAL A 397 -6.73 -48.51 2.97
C VAL A 397 -7.93 -48.49 3.93
N ASP A 398 -9.15 -48.33 3.41
CA ASP A 398 -10.37 -48.21 4.22
C ASP A 398 -10.77 -49.52 4.91
N SER A 399 -10.40 -50.67 4.33
CA SER A 399 -10.64 -52.00 4.89
C SER A 399 -9.60 -52.41 5.95
N ALA A 400 -8.51 -51.67 6.11
CA ALA A 400 -7.52 -51.93 7.16
C ALA A 400 -8.12 -51.68 8.56
N PRO A 401 -7.72 -52.46 9.60
CA PRO A 401 -8.18 -52.30 10.97
C PRO A 401 -7.49 -51.11 11.68
N VAL A 402 -7.51 -49.94 11.03
CA VAL A 402 -6.95 -48.68 11.52
C VAL A 402 -8.09 -47.77 11.98
N PRO A 403 -8.02 -47.17 13.18
CA PRO A 403 -9.04 -46.24 13.65
C PRO A 403 -9.03 -44.95 12.80
N ALA A 404 -10.20 -44.33 12.60
CA ALA A 404 -10.34 -43.18 11.70
C ALA A 404 -9.50 -41.95 12.12
N TRP A 405 -9.24 -41.77 13.42
CA TRP A 405 -8.40 -40.67 13.91
C TRP A 405 -6.94 -40.83 13.43
N ALA A 406 -6.45 -42.08 13.32
CA ALA A 406 -5.13 -42.40 12.80
C ALA A 406 -5.05 -42.30 11.25
N MET A 407 -6.15 -41.92 10.59
CA MET A 407 -6.17 -41.55 9.16
C MET A 407 -6.34 -40.04 8.94
N THR A 408 -7.12 -39.39 9.81
CA THR A 408 -7.53 -37.98 9.70
C THR A 408 -6.50 -37.02 10.31
N VAL A 409 -6.13 -37.23 11.58
CA VAL A 409 -5.19 -36.37 12.32
C VAL A 409 -3.81 -36.30 11.65
N PRO A 410 -3.21 -37.39 11.15
CA PRO A 410 -1.95 -37.32 10.42
C PRO A 410 -1.94 -36.38 9.21
N LYS A 411 -3.08 -36.24 8.52
CA LYS A 411 -3.18 -35.36 7.34
C LYS A 411 -3.23 -33.89 7.75
N ILE A 412 -4.00 -33.56 8.79
CA ILE A 412 -4.03 -32.21 9.38
C ILE A 412 -2.63 -31.84 9.90
N LEU A 413 -2.01 -32.73 10.67
CA LEU A 413 -0.69 -32.50 11.26
C LEU A 413 0.40 -32.37 10.19
N ALA A 414 0.32 -33.14 9.11
CA ALA A 414 1.25 -33.02 7.99
C ALA A 414 1.12 -31.67 7.27
N ILE A 415 -0.10 -31.18 7.03
CA ILE A 415 -0.33 -29.85 6.43
C ILE A 415 0.21 -28.76 7.37
N PHE A 416 -0.13 -28.81 8.65
CA PHE A 416 0.38 -27.89 9.67
C PHE A 416 1.91 -27.84 9.70
N LEU A 417 2.58 -28.99 9.80
CA LEU A 417 4.06 -29.02 9.86
C LEU A 417 4.71 -28.52 8.58
N VAL A 418 4.09 -28.74 7.42
CA VAL A 418 4.55 -28.19 6.15
C VAL A 418 4.44 -26.67 6.16
N ILE A 419 3.33 -26.11 6.63
CA ILE A 419 3.14 -24.66 6.75
C ILE A 419 4.15 -24.04 7.72
N VAL A 420 4.37 -24.66 8.89
CA VAL A 420 5.38 -24.18 9.85
C VAL A 420 6.78 -24.18 9.21
N ALA A 421 7.13 -25.20 8.43
CA ALA A 421 8.41 -25.24 7.71
C ALA A 421 8.51 -24.14 6.63
N ILE A 422 7.40 -23.77 6.00
CA ILE A 422 7.34 -22.65 5.05
C ILE A 422 7.57 -21.32 5.77
N ASN A 423 6.92 -21.07 6.91
CA ASN A 423 7.15 -19.86 7.71
C ASN A 423 8.59 -19.79 8.23
N ALA A 424 9.16 -20.93 8.63
CA ALA A 424 10.59 -21.00 8.98
C ALA A 424 11.49 -20.64 7.78
N THR A 425 11.08 -20.95 6.55
CA THR A 425 11.79 -20.50 5.35
C THR A 425 11.63 -18.99 5.13
N GLY A 426 10.46 -18.42 5.45
CA GLY A 426 10.27 -16.97 5.50
C GLY A 426 11.25 -16.32 6.48
N MET A 427 11.32 -16.81 7.72
CA MET A 427 12.30 -16.35 8.70
C MET A 427 13.74 -16.43 8.17
N ILE A 428 14.12 -17.54 7.52
CA ILE A 428 15.44 -17.67 6.90
C ILE A 428 15.65 -16.64 5.78
N THR A 429 14.60 -16.31 5.02
CA THR A 429 14.66 -15.30 3.95
C THR A 429 14.92 -13.91 4.53
N GLY A 430 14.19 -13.52 5.59
CA GLY A 430 14.41 -12.26 6.30
C GLY A 430 15.80 -12.17 6.94
N LEU A 431 16.24 -13.22 7.64
CA LEU A 431 17.58 -13.29 8.22
C LEU A 431 18.68 -13.21 7.15
N PHE A 432 18.47 -13.85 5.99
CA PHE A 432 19.40 -13.76 4.87
C PHE A 432 19.44 -12.35 4.29
N TYR A 433 18.29 -11.69 4.14
CA TYR A 433 18.21 -10.30 3.70
C TYR A 433 18.99 -9.37 4.66
N GLN A 434 18.73 -9.47 5.97
CA GLN A 434 19.46 -8.73 7.00
C GLN A 434 20.96 -8.98 6.95
N LEU A 435 21.39 -10.24 6.74
CA LEU A 435 22.81 -10.58 6.56
C LEU A 435 23.41 -9.89 5.33
N THR A 436 22.69 -9.87 4.20
CA THR A 436 23.17 -9.23 2.96
C THR A 436 23.21 -7.71 3.05
N LYS A 437 22.31 -7.10 3.83
CA LYS A 437 22.29 -5.66 4.07
C LYS A 437 23.23 -5.21 5.20
N GLY A 438 23.87 -6.15 5.90
CA GLY A 438 24.82 -5.87 6.96
C GLY A 438 24.18 -5.42 8.27
N ALA A 439 22.99 -5.95 8.61
CA ALA A 439 22.29 -5.61 9.84
C ALA A 439 23.12 -5.94 11.09
N GLU A 440 23.11 -5.04 12.06
CA GLU A 440 23.81 -5.21 13.35
C GLU A 440 23.06 -6.16 14.29
N GLU A 441 21.73 -6.16 14.21
CA GLU A 441 20.85 -7.03 14.99
C GLU A 441 19.94 -7.88 14.08
N PHE A 442 19.88 -9.18 14.38
CA PHE A 442 19.05 -10.15 13.64
C PHE A 442 17.74 -10.50 14.34
N GLY A 443 17.57 -10.20 15.63
CA GLY A 443 16.32 -10.42 16.35
C GLY A 443 15.75 -11.84 16.27
N VAL A 444 16.58 -12.89 16.32
CA VAL A 444 16.13 -14.30 16.14
C VAL A 444 15.01 -14.67 17.11
N ALA A 445 15.07 -14.17 18.35
CA ALA A 445 14.01 -14.35 19.34
C ALA A 445 12.70 -13.68 18.88
N SER A 446 12.77 -12.44 18.37
CA SER A 446 11.66 -11.69 17.79
C SER A 446 11.03 -12.40 16.59
N TYR A 447 11.82 -12.98 15.69
CA TYR A 447 11.27 -13.84 14.61
C TYR A 447 10.45 -15.01 15.17
N ILE A 448 10.92 -15.64 16.24
CA ILE A 448 10.22 -16.78 16.82
C ILE A 448 8.93 -16.31 17.53
N SER A 449 9.00 -15.26 18.35
CA SER A 449 7.89 -14.78 19.17
C SER A 449 6.85 -13.99 18.37
N TRP A 450 7.28 -13.10 17.48
CA TRP A 450 6.42 -12.18 16.71
C TRP A 450 5.92 -12.79 15.39
N PHE A 451 6.61 -13.79 14.84
CA PHE A 451 6.22 -14.42 13.57
C PHE A 451 5.96 -15.92 13.66
N ILE A 452 6.94 -16.75 14.01
CA ILE A 452 6.81 -18.22 13.88
C ILE A 452 5.73 -18.79 14.81
N ILE A 453 5.70 -18.39 16.09
CA ILE A 453 4.72 -18.90 17.05
C ILE A 453 3.28 -18.48 16.67
N PRO A 454 2.97 -17.18 16.43
CA PRO A 454 1.67 -16.77 15.91
C PRO A 454 1.27 -17.52 14.64
N ALA A 455 2.16 -17.52 13.64
CA ALA A 455 1.85 -18.10 12.33
C ALA A 455 1.68 -19.63 12.40
N ALA A 456 2.28 -20.32 13.38
CA ALA A 456 2.03 -21.73 13.63
C ALA A 456 0.60 -21.99 14.11
N VAL A 457 0.05 -21.14 14.99
CA VAL A 457 -1.34 -21.29 15.43
C VAL A 457 -2.27 -21.08 14.23
N ASP A 458 -2.06 -20.03 13.45
CA ASP A 458 -2.85 -19.74 12.25
C ASP A 458 -2.73 -20.88 11.21
N ALA A 459 -1.53 -21.44 11.04
CA ALA A 459 -1.29 -22.61 10.22
C ALA A 459 -2.13 -23.82 10.65
N ALA A 460 -2.28 -24.04 11.97
CA ALA A 460 -3.08 -25.14 12.48
C ALA A 460 -4.57 -24.92 12.19
N LEU A 461 -5.07 -23.68 12.36
CA LEU A 461 -6.44 -23.31 12.03
C LEU A 461 -6.74 -23.57 10.54
N ILE A 462 -5.90 -23.03 9.66
CA ILE A 462 -6.08 -23.17 8.21
C ILE A 462 -5.94 -24.63 7.77
N ALA A 463 -5.01 -25.41 8.37
CA ALA A 463 -4.87 -26.84 8.08
C ALA A 463 -6.14 -27.63 8.44
N VAL A 464 -6.75 -27.33 9.59
CA VAL A 464 -8.02 -27.92 10.00
C VAL A 464 -9.13 -27.55 9.02
N LEU A 465 -9.29 -26.25 8.72
CA LEU A 465 -10.29 -25.77 7.78
C LEU A 465 -10.16 -26.45 6.40
N ALA A 466 -8.95 -26.52 5.86
CA ALA A 466 -8.67 -27.13 4.57
C ALA A 466 -9.10 -28.60 4.53
N VAL A 467 -8.78 -29.38 5.57
CA VAL A 467 -9.21 -30.79 5.64
C VAL A 467 -10.72 -30.91 5.81
N VAL A 468 -11.34 -30.08 6.64
CA VAL A 468 -12.80 -30.10 6.88
C VAL A 468 -13.57 -29.83 5.59
N VAL A 469 -13.22 -28.77 4.87
CA VAL A 469 -13.84 -28.44 3.59
C VAL A 469 -13.70 -29.60 2.60
N GLN A 470 -12.53 -30.23 2.54
CA GLN A 470 -12.27 -31.35 1.65
C GLN A 470 -13.03 -32.63 2.03
N VAL A 471 -13.23 -32.87 3.33
CA VAL A 471 -14.06 -33.97 3.84
C VAL A 471 -15.53 -33.77 3.48
N LEU A 472 -16.04 -32.53 3.57
CA LEU A 472 -17.43 -32.23 3.23
C LEU A 472 -17.69 -32.22 1.71
N SER A 473 -16.64 -32.00 0.93
CA SER A 473 -16.71 -31.93 -0.53
C SER A 473 -16.94 -33.30 -1.19
N PRO A 474 -17.58 -33.34 -2.38
CA PRO A 474 -17.77 -34.57 -3.14
C PRO A 474 -16.53 -34.99 -3.94
N ASN A 475 -15.60 -34.07 -4.21
CA ASN A 475 -14.30 -34.30 -4.84
C ASN A 475 -13.34 -33.14 -4.53
N LYS A 476 -12.04 -33.31 -4.82
CA LYS A 476 -11.00 -32.32 -4.49
C LYS A 476 -11.18 -30.96 -5.16
N TYR A 477 -11.70 -30.93 -6.39
CA TYR A 477 -11.89 -29.68 -7.14
C TYR A 477 -12.99 -28.83 -6.53
N VAL A 478 -14.08 -29.45 -6.06
CA VAL A 478 -15.13 -28.74 -5.32
C VAL A 478 -14.58 -28.21 -3.99
N GLY A 479 -13.75 -28.99 -3.29
CA GLY A 479 -13.12 -28.52 -2.05
C GLY A 479 -12.18 -27.33 -2.27
N TRP A 480 -11.40 -27.32 -3.35
CA TRP A 480 -10.59 -26.15 -3.74
C TRP A 480 -11.47 -24.95 -4.09
N GLY A 481 -12.56 -25.17 -4.83
CA GLY A 481 -13.51 -24.12 -5.15
C GLY A 481 -14.17 -23.50 -3.92
N ILE A 482 -14.51 -24.30 -2.91
CA ILE A 482 -15.09 -23.81 -1.64
C ILE A 482 -14.04 -23.03 -0.83
N LEU A 483 -12.79 -23.50 -0.73
CA LEU A 483 -11.74 -22.75 -0.04
C LEU A 483 -11.42 -21.43 -0.73
N LEU A 484 -11.40 -21.41 -2.06
CA LEU A 484 -11.28 -20.18 -2.83
C LEU A 484 -12.47 -19.24 -2.58
N ALA A 485 -13.69 -19.77 -2.59
CA ALA A 485 -14.90 -18.98 -2.30
C ALA A 485 -14.92 -18.44 -0.86
N TRP A 486 -14.41 -19.21 0.11
CA TRP A 486 -14.22 -18.74 1.49
C TRP A 486 -13.21 -17.59 1.55
N PHE A 487 -12.03 -17.75 0.93
CA PHE A 487 -11.00 -16.71 0.88
C PHE A 487 -11.47 -15.43 0.18
N LEU A 488 -12.11 -15.54 -0.99
CA LEU A 488 -12.70 -14.40 -1.67
C LEU A 488 -13.87 -13.81 -0.85
N GLY A 489 -14.66 -14.67 -0.21
CA GLY A 489 -15.76 -14.27 0.65
C GLY A 489 -15.31 -13.46 1.85
N THR A 490 -14.17 -13.79 2.48
CA THR A 490 -13.62 -12.99 3.59
C THR A 490 -13.20 -11.59 3.12
N ILE A 491 -12.62 -11.47 1.94
CA ILE A 491 -12.26 -10.17 1.34
C ILE A 491 -13.54 -9.36 1.07
N VAL A 492 -14.51 -9.97 0.38
CA VAL A 492 -15.79 -9.31 0.04
C VAL A 492 -16.56 -8.89 1.28
N MET A 493 -16.63 -9.74 2.31
CA MET A 493 -17.29 -9.42 3.58
C MET A 493 -16.59 -8.26 4.31
N SER A 494 -15.26 -8.25 4.32
CA SER A 494 -14.49 -7.15 4.89
C SER A 494 -14.78 -5.84 4.15
N ASN A 495 -14.82 -5.87 2.81
CA ASN A 495 -15.12 -4.68 2.00
C ASN A 495 -16.59 -4.23 2.15
N LEU A 496 -17.52 -5.16 2.40
CA LEU A 496 -18.91 -4.85 2.78
C LEU A 496 -19.04 -4.31 4.22
N GLY A 497 -17.93 -4.01 4.91
CA GLY A 497 -17.94 -3.48 6.28
C GLY A 497 -18.26 -4.52 7.36
N TYR A 498 -18.29 -5.81 7.03
CA TYR A 498 -18.49 -6.89 7.99
C TYR A 498 -17.14 -7.41 8.51
N THR A 499 -16.50 -6.67 9.42
CA THR A 499 -15.13 -6.93 9.90
C THR A 499 -15.02 -7.62 11.28
N ASN A 500 -16.15 -7.98 11.93
CA ASN A 500 -16.09 -8.55 13.27
C ASN A 500 -15.33 -9.90 13.32
N PRO A 501 -14.28 -10.02 14.15
CA PRO A 501 -13.42 -11.20 14.17
C PRO A 501 -14.10 -12.46 14.75
N LEU A 502 -15.28 -12.34 15.40
CA LEU A 502 -16.00 -13.49 15.97
C LEU A 502 -16.61 -14.44 14.92
N TYR A 503 -16.84 -13.97 13.69
CA TYR A 503 -17.38 -14.81 12.60
C TYR A 503 -16.42 -14.98 11.42
N ILE A 504 -15.32 -14.23 11.35
CA ILE A 504 -14.28 -14.40 10.33
C ILE A 504 -13.26 -15.41 10.83
N TYR A 505 -13.31 -16.63 10.29
CA TYR A 505 -12.47 -17.74 10.75
C TYR A 505 -10.97 -17.40 10.72
N GLY A 506 -10.33 -17.42 11.89
CA GLY A 506 -8.90 -17.14 12.04
C GLY A 506 -8.52 -15.66 12.04
N ALA A 507 -9.49 -14.74 11.97
CA ALA A 507 -9.23 -13.32 12.15
C ALA A 507 -9.06 -12.97 13.63
N GLY A 508 -8.33 -11.89 13.91
CA GLY A 508 -8.18 -11.29 15.25
C GLY A 508 -7.64 -9.85 15.16
N PRO A 509 -7.43 -9.18 16.31
CA PRO A 509 -6.88 -7.83 16.36
C PRO A 509 -5.50 -7.73 15.71
N GLY A 510 -5.17 -6.58 15.13
CA GLY A 510 -3.86 -6.32 14.54
C GLY A 510 -2.74 -6.23 15.58
N VAL A 511 -1.53 -6.65 15.20
CA VAL A 511 -0.31 -6.59 16.02
C VAL A 511 0.79 -5.86 15.22
N PRO A 512 0.83 -4.52 15.26
CA PRO A 512 1.86 -3.74 14.60
C PRO A 512 3.20 -3.98 15.32
N LEU A 513 4.28 -3.91 14.55
CA LEU A 513 5.64 -4.12 15.04
C LEU A 513 6.42 -2.81 14.86
N SER A 514 7.26 -2.49 15.85
CA SER A 514 8.23 -1.38 15.85
C SER A 514 9.45 -1.86 16.64
N ASP A 515 10.63 -1.36 16.33
CA ASP A 515 11.82 -1.70 17.11
C ASP A 515 11.91 -0.89 18.42
N MET A 516 11.03 0.11 18.61
CA MET A 516 10.91 0.92 19.83
C MET A 516 9.96 0.33 20.88
N VAL A 517 9.04 -0.57 20.52
CA VAL A 517 7.92 -0.96 21.39
C VAL A 517 7.72 -2.48 21.43
N ASP A 518 7.54 -3.05 22.63
CA ASP A 518 7.16 -4.45 22.80
C ASP A 518 5.74 -4.70 22.25
N PRO A 519 5.55 -5.63 21.29
CA PRO A 519 4.22 -5.95 20.78
C PRO A 519 3.32 -6.72 21.77
N ALA A 520 3.79 -7.09 22.96
CA ALA A 520 3.04 -7.88 23.94
C ALA A 520 1.62 -7.33 24.26
N PRO A 521 1.40 -6.02 24.47
CA PRO A 521 0.06 -5.47 24.72
C PRO A 521 -0.91 -5.74 23.56
N PHE A 522 -0.43 -5.65 22.32
CA PHE A 522 -1.23 -5.92 21.13
C PHE A 522 -1.44 -7.42 20.89
N GLN A 523 -0.46 -8.26 21.25
CA GLN A 523 -0.57 -9.71 21.11
C GLN A 523 -1.64 -10.33 22.01
N TYR A 524 -1.93 -9.74 23.18
CA TYR A 524 -2.88 -10.29 24.14
C TYR A 524 -4.23 -10.65 23.50
N GLY A 525 -4.87 -9.67 22.85
CA GLY A 525 -6.14 -9.87 22.14
C GLY A 525 -6.04 -10.87 20.99
N ALA A 526 -4.95 -10.82 20.23
CA ALA A 526 -4.68 -11.78 19.15
C ALA A 526 -4.58 -13.23 19.68
N ARG A 527 -3.93 -13.46 20.83
CA ARG A 527 -3.82 -14.81 21.45
C ARG A 527 -5.17 -15.34 21.93
N ILE A 528 -6.00 -14.49 22.52
CA ILE A 528 -7.36 -14.86 22.94
C ILE A 528 -8.19 -15.29 21.73
N MET A 529 -8.10 -14.53 20.64
CA MET A 529 -8.81 -14.84 19.42
C MET A 529 -8.28 -16.12 18.74
N GLN A 530 -6.97 -16.32 18.73
CA GLN A 530 -6.35 -17.58 18.31
C GLN A 530 -6.85 -18.77 19.15
N ALA A 531 -6.98 -18.60 20.47
CA ALA A 531 -7.53 -19.63 21.35
C ALA A 531 -9.02 -19.90 21.08
N TYR A 532 -9.81 -18.86 20.84
CA TYR A 532 -11.23 -18.96 20.46
C TYR A 532 -11.39 -19.77 19.17
N TRP A 533 -10.66 -19.39 18.12
CA TRP A 533 -10.69 -20.11 16.85
C TRP A 533 -10.07 -21.50 16.94
N ALA A 534 -9.07 -21.73 17.81
CA ALA A 534 -8.53 -23.05 18.06
C ALA A 534 -9.57 -23.98 18.69
N ALA A 535 -10.38 -23.49 19.64
CA ALA A 535 -11.49 -24.24 20.21
C ALA A 535 -12.53 -24.61 19.13
N ILE A 536 -12.87 -23.68 18.24
CA ILE A 536 -13.74 -23.95 17.09
C ILE A 536 -13.09 -24.94 16.11
N ALA A 537 -11.79 -24.81 15.85
CA ALA A 537 -11.03 -25.72 15.00
C ALA A 537 -11.06 -27.15 15.56
N VAL A 538 -10.98 -27.33 16.88
CA VAL A 538 -11.17 -28.65 17.51
C VAL A 538 -12.56 -29.21 17.19
N LEU A 539 -13.62 -28.41 17.29
CA LEU A 539 -14.98 -28.84 16.91
C LEU A 539 -15.07 -29.24 15.44
N LEU A 540 -14.48 -28.44 14.55
CA LEU A 540 -14.42 -28.73 13.11
C LEU A 540 -13.63 -30.01 12.82
N ALA A 541 -12.48 -30.21 13.46
CA ALA A 541 -11.66 -31.40 13.32
C ALA A 541 -12.41 -32.66 13.81
N LEU A 542 -13.17 -32.55 14.90
CA LEU A 542 -14.06 -33.63 15.36
C LEU A 542 -15.16 -33.92 14.32
N ALA A 543 -15.76 -32.89 13.73
CA ALA A 543 -16.75 -33.06 12.67
C ALA A 543 -16.14 -33.76 11.43
N ALA A 544 -14.95 -33.35 11.00
CA ALA A 544 -14.22 -34.00 9.90
C ALA A 544 -13.86 -35.46 10.22
N HIS A 545 -13.48 -35.76 11.47
CA HIS A 545 -13.24 -37.12 11.93
C HIS A 545 -14.51 -37.99 11.86
N LEU A 546 -15.65 -37.48 12.32
CA LEU A 546 -16.93 -38.20 12.33
C LEU A 546 -17.52 -38.39 10.93
N LEU A 547 -17.29 -37.43 10.02
CA LEU A 547 -17.80 -37.44 8.65
C LEU A 547 -16.77 -37.93 7.62
N TRP A 548 -15.67 -38.54 8.06
CA TRP A 548 -14.60 -38.99 7.16
C TRP A 548 -15.15 -39.93 6.06
N PRO A 549 -14.81 -39.70 4.77
CA PRO A 549 -15.25 -40.57 3.69
C PRO A 549 -14.52 -41.91 3.77
N ARG A 550 -15.12 -42.89 4.46
CA ARG A 550 -14.62 -44.26 4.57
C ARG A 550 -15.55 -45.25 3.85
N GLY A 551 -14.99 -45.99 2.90
CA GLY A 551 -15.68 -46.93 2.02
C GLY A 551 -16.01 -46.35 0.63
N THR A 552 -16.94 -47.01 -0.06
CA THR A 552 -17.36 -46.69 -1.43
C THR A 552 -18.50 -45.66 -1.51
N ASP A 553 -19.24 -45.46 -0.42
CA ASP A 553 -20.32 -44.47 -0.34
C ASP A 553 -19.78 -43.10 0.09
N LEU A 554 -19.70 -42.17 -0.86
CA LEU A 554 -19.16 -40.81 -0.68
C LEU A 554 -20.22 -39.76 -0.36
N ALA A 555 -21.50 -40.11 -0.46
CA ALA A 555 -22.58 -39.15 -0.28
C ALA A 555 -22.54 -38.58 1.14
N LEU A 556 -22.68 -37.26 1.29
CA LEU A 556 -22.67 -36.64 2.62
C LEU A 556 -23.86 -37.13 3.47
N ARG A 557 -25.02 -37.31 2.84
CA ARG A 557 -26.25 -37.79 3.48
C ARG A 557 -26.13 -39.18 4.10
N SER A 558 -25.40 -40.10 3.45
CA SER A 558 -25.19 -41.45 3.98
C SER A 558 -24.25 -41.44 5.19
N ARG A 559 -23.23 -40.58 5.17
CA ARG A 559 -22.30 -40.37 6.30
C ARG A 559 -23.00 -39.83 7.55
N PHE A 560 -23.89 -38.86 7.40
CA PHE A 560 -24.73 -38.38 8.52
C PHE A 560 -25.66 -39.46 9.08
N LYS A 561 -26.29 -40.28 8.22
CA LYS A 561 -27.11 -41.41 8.68
C LYS A 561 -26.29 -42.42 9.49
N ARG A 562 -25.07 -42.73 9.04
CA ARG A 562 -24.15 -43.64 9.75
C ARG A 562 -23.86 -43.14 11.17
N LEU A 563 -23.57 -41.85 11.33
CA LEU A 563 -23.30 -41.24 12.64
C LEU A 563 -24.47 -41.40 13.63
N ARG A 564 -25.71 -41.24 13.16
CA ARG A 564 -26.92 -41.43 13.97
C ARG A 564 -27.08 -42.87 14.50
N HIS A 565 -26.56 -43.85 13.76
CA HIS A 565 -26.64 -45.26 14.13
C HIS A 565 -25.43 -45.76 14.94
N SER A 566 -24.23 -45.25 14.70
CA SER A 566 -23.00 -45.68 15.40
C SER A 566 -22.69 -44.87 16.66
N GLY A 567 -23.18 -43.63 16.76
CA GLY A 567 -22.88 -42.70 17.85
C GLY A 567 -21.43 -42.21 17.86
N ALA A 568 -21.16 -41.10 18.56
CA ALA A 568 -19.81 -40.66 18.89
C ALA A 568 -19.34 -41.33 20.19
N SER A 569 -18.04 -41.61 20.32
CA SER A 569 -17.50 -42.15 21.57
C SER A 569 -17.60 -41.12 22.72
N ARG A 570 -17.64 -41.59 23.97
CA ARG A 570 -17.66 -40.69 25.16
C ARG A 570 -16.49 -39.71 25.17
N GLY A 571 -15.32 -40.13 24.69
CA GLY A 571 -14.14 -39.26 24.58
C GLY A 571 -14.31 -38.15 23.54
N VAL A 572 -14.88 -38.44 22.37
CA VAL A 572 -15.18 -37.42 21.35
C VAL A 572 -16.20 -36.41 21.87
N LEU A 573 -17.24 -36.88 22.57
CA LEU A 573 -18.23 -36.00 23.18
C LEU A 573 -17.63 -35.10 24.28
N ALA A 574 -16.74 -35.65 25.12
CA ALA A 574 -16.07 -34.88 26.17
C ALA A 574 -15.15 -33.79 25.57
N ILE A 575 -14.34 -34.12 24.56
CA ILE A 575 -13.49 -33.13 23.86
C ILE A 575 -14.37 -32.06 23.19
N GLY A 576 -15.45 -32.47 22.54
CA GLY A 576 -16.40 -31.55 21.92
C GLY A 576 -17.06 -30.62 22.92
N LEU A 577 -17.43 -31.11 24.10
CA LEU A 577 -18.01 -30.28 25.16
C LEU A 577 -17.00 -29.27 25.70
N VAL A 578 -15.76 -29.68 25.98
CA VAL A 578 -14.70 -28.77 26.45
C VAL A 578 -14.40 -27.69 25.41
N ALA A 579 -14.28 -28.07 24.14
CA ALA A 579 -14.06 -27.13 23.04
C ALA A 579 -15.22 -26.15 22.88
N LEU A 580 -16.47 -26.62 23.00
CA LEU A 580 -17.66 -25.77 22.93
C LEU A 580 -17.71 -24.77 24.09
N VAL A 581 -17.49 -25.24 25.33
CA VAL A 581 -17.47 -24.36 26.52
C VAL A 581 -16.35 -23.33 26.40
N SER A 582 -15.17 -23.73 25.91
CA SER A 582 -14.04 -22.82 25.69
C SER A 582 -14.35 -21.77 24.62
N ALA A 583 -14.93 -22.19 23.49
CA ALA A 583 -15.33 -21.27 22.41
C ALA A 583 -16.39 -20.27 22.89
N VAL A 584 -17.39 -20.72 23.65
CA VAL A 584 -18.42 -19.82 24.21
C VAL A 584 -17.80 -18.86 25.23
N GLY A 585 -16.98 -19.35 26.17
CA GLY A 585 -16.34 -18.50 27.18
C GLY A 585 -15.41 -17.44 26.57
N LEU A 586 -14.53 -17.84 25.65
CA LEU A 586 -13.63 -16.92 24.94
C LEU A 586 -14.41 -15.98 24.02
N GLY A 587 -15.50 -16.44 23.40
CA GLY A 587 -16.37 -15.63 22.56
C GLY A 587 -17.11 -14.54 23.35
N VAL A 588 -17.63 -14.87 24.55
CA VAL A 588 -18.24 -13.91 25.47
C VAL A 588 -17.20 -12.90 25.96
N TYR A 589 -16.01 -13.35 26.35
CA TYR A 589 -14.94 -12.47 26.78
C TYR A 589 -14.48 -11.51 25.66
N THR A 590 -14.37 -12.04 24.44
CA THR A 590 -14.07 -11.25 23.24
C THR A 590 -15.18 -10.24 22.93
N HIS A 591 -16.45 -10.64 23.07
CA HIS A 591 -17.58 -9.74 22.89
C HIS A 591 -17.53 -8.56 23.87
N HIS A 592 -17.26 -8.84 25.15
CA HIS A 592 -17.09 -7.81 26.17
C HIS A 592 -15.94 -6.84 25.79
N ASN A 593 -14.78 -7.35 25.38
CA ASN A 593 -13.67 -6.48 24.95
C ASN A 593 -14.03 -5.61 23.74
N ILE A 594 -14.64 -6.20 22.71
CA ILE A 594 -14.86 -5.53 21.41
C ILE A 594 -16.09 -4.62 21.39
N LYS A 595 -17.10 -4.89 22.23
CA LYS A 595 -18.39 -4.17 22.21
C LYS A 595 -18.75 -3.45 23.50
N GLU A 596 -18.17 -3.83 24.64
CA GLU A 596 -18.48 -3.19 25.93
C GLU A 596 -17.33 -2.30 26.40
N LEU A 597 -16.08 -2.78 26.31
CA LEU A 597 -14.88 -1.98 26.61
C LEU A 597 -14.41 -1.12 25.43
N ASN A 598 -14.84 -1.46 24.21
CA ASN A 598 -14.48 -0.75 22.99
C ASN A 598 -15.71 -0.67 22.09
N THR A 599 -15.65 0.22 21.09
CA THR A 599 -16.73 0.40 20.12
C THR A 599 -16.45 -0.38 18.82
N TYR A 600 -17.43 -1.16 18.36
CA TYR A 600 -17.43 -1.78 17.04
C TYR A 600 -18.66 -1.36 16.25
N ARG A 601 -18.43 -0.82 15.05
CA ARG A 601 -19.46 -0.46 14.07
C ARG A 601 -19.15 -1.11 12.74
N THR A 602 -20.17 -1.51 11.99
CA THR A 602 -20.00 -1.92 10.59
C THR A 602 -19.70 -0.71 9.70
N GLY A 603 -19.22 -0.95 8.48
CA GLY A 603 -19.03 0.11 7.48
C GLY A 603 -20.32 0.89 7.22
N ASP A 604 -21.43 0.18 7.03
CA ASP A 604 -22.76 0.79 6.82
C ASP A 604 -23.20 1.64 8.03
N GLU A 605 -22.98 1.15 9.26
CA GLU A 605 -23.30 1.90 10.49
C GLU A 605 -22.45 3.17 10.61
N ALA A 606 -21.15 3.09 10.29
CA ALA A 606 -20.25 4.24 10.29
C ALA A 606 -20.64 5.28 9.22
N GLU A 607 -21.02 4.83 8.02
CA GLU A 607 -21.49 5.71 6.95
C GLU A 607 -22.77 6.46 7.34
N VAL A 608 -23.78 5.72 7.83
CA VAL A 608 -25.05 6.31 8.29
C VAL A 608 -24.81 7.29 9.43
N MET A 609 -23.96 6.93 10.38
CA MET A 609 -23.64 7.77 11.52
C MET A 609 -22.95 9.08 11.10
N ALA A 610 -21.96 9.03 10.21
CA ALA A 610 -21.32 10.22 9.68
C ALA A 610 -22.31 11.12 8.92
N ALA A 611 -23.24 10.53 8.15
CA ALA A 611 -24.27 11.28 7.45
C ALA A 611 -25.30 11.93 8.41
N GLU A 612 -25.70 11.24 9.47
CA GLU A 612 -26.59 11.80 10.49
C GLU A 612 -25.90 12.90 11.31
N TYR A 613 -24.62 12.72 11.64
CA TYR A 613 -23.78 13.74 12.25
C TYR A 613 -23.77 15.01 11.40
N GLU A 614 -23.47 14.88 10.10
CA GLU A 614 -23.47 16.00 9.16
C GLU A 614 -24.84 16.69 9.09
N ARG A 615 -25.94 15.96 8.89
CA ARG A 615 -27.29 16.54 8.84
C ARG A 615 -27.65 17.30 10.11
N LYS A 616 -27.18 16.84 11.27
CA LYS A 616 -27.49 17.45 12.56
C LYS A 616 -26.63 18.68 12.84
N TYR A 617 -25.33 18.61 12.56
CA TYR A 617 -24.34 19.54 13.08
C TYR A 617 -23.67 20.46 12.05
N LEU A 618 -23.74 20.18 10.75
CA LEU A 618 -23.14 21.03 9.72
C LEU A 618 -23.67 22.48 9.78
N GLN A 619 -24.95 22.66 10.14
CA GLN A 619 -25.56 23.99 10.29
C GLN A 619 -24.90 24.88 11.36
N TYR A 620 -24.09 24.31 12.26
CA TYR A 620 -23.42 25.03 13.34
C TYR A 620 -21.94 25.31 13.03
N GLU A 621 -21.42 24.90 11.88
CA GLU A 621 -20.02 25.13 11.46
C GLU A 621 -19.66 26.63 11.54
N ASP A 622 -20.55 27.52 11.10
CA ASP A 622 -20.29 28.96 11.01
C ASP A 622 -20.73 29.76 12.25
N VAL A 623 -21.20 29.08 13.30
CA VAL A 623 -21.62 29.77 14.52
C VAL A 623 -20.40 30.39 15.20
N ILE A 624 -20.55 31.63 15.66
CA ILE A 624 -19.52 32.36 16.41
C ILE A 624 -19.29 31.63 17.73
N GLN A 625 -18.03 31.32 18.04
CA GLN A 625 -17.58 30.65 19.25
C GLN A 625 -16.44 31.46 19.86
N PRO A 626 -16.26 31.43 21.20
CA PRO A 626 -15.10 32.05 21.81
C PRO A 626 -13.82 31.31 21.42
N ILE A 627 -12.70 32.00 21.48
CA ILE A 627 -11.38 31.41 21.29
C ILE A 627 -10.78 31.03 22.65
N VAL A 628 -9.85 30.09 22.66
CA VAL A 628 -9.02 29.77 23.83
C VAL A 628 -7.81 30.70 23.81
N THR A 629 -7.46 31.31 24.96
CA THR A 629 -6.27 32.18 25.09
C THR A 629 -5.19 31.58 25.99
N ASP A 630 -5.58 30.75 26.95
CA ASP A 630 -4.68 30.13 27.91
C ASP A 630 -5.10 28.68 28.12
N VAL A 631 -4.11 27.79 28.14
CA VAL A 631 -4.26 26.35 28.37
C VAL A 631 -3.38 25.97 29.54
N LYS A 632 -4.01 25.42 30.58
CA LYS A 632 -3.30 24.81 31.70
C LYS A 632 -3.66 23.34 31.80
N LEU A 633 -2.67 22.46 31.83
CA LEU A 633 -2.88 21.01 31.92
C LEU A 633 -2.01 20.42 33.02
N ASP A 634 -2.59 19.55 33.82
CA ASP A 634 -1.90 18.57 34.66
C ASP A 634 -2.23 17.17 34.10
N ALA A 635 -1.24 16.55 33.45
CA ALA A 635 -1.39 15.32 32.70
C ALA A 635 -0.60 14.19 33.35
N ASP A 636 -1.32 13.18 33.85
CA ASP A 636 -0.78 11.97 34.43
C ASP A 636 -0.82 10.83 33.43
N LEU A 637 0.34 10.52 32.85
CA LEU A 637 0.52 9.41 31.93
C LEU A 637 0.91 8.15 32.70
N PHE A 638 0.25 7.03 32.37
CA PHE A 638 0.56 5.69 32.87
C PHE A 638 0.77 4.74 31.67
N PRO A 639 1.99 4.70 31.11
CA PRO A 639 2.32 3.91 29.92
C PRO A 639 1.96 2.43 30.04
N ASP A 640 2.32 1.79 31.16
CA ASP A 640 2.04 0.37 31.44
C ASP A 640 0.54 0.05 31.52
N GLU A 641 -0.27 0.99 32.04
CA GLU A 641 -1.73 0.87 32.10
C GLU A 641 -2.42 1.30 30.80
N ARG A 642 -1.65 1.87 29.86
CA ARG A 642 -2.11 2.50 28.61
C ARG A 642 -3.22 3.52 28.86
N LYS A 643 -2.95 4.41 29.82
CA LYS A 643 -3.90 5.35 30.41
C LYS A 643 -3.29 6.74 30.52
N LEU A 644 -4.10 7.76 30.25
CA LEU A 644 -3.77 9.17 30.43
C LEU A 644 -4.94 9.84 31.15
N GLU A 645 -4.64 10.45 32.30
CA GLU A 645 -5.56 11.26 33.08
C GLU A 645 -5.15 12.73 32.93
N VAL A 646 -6.10 13.62 32.65
CA VAL A 646 -5.82 15.05 32.45
C VAL A 646 -6.81 15.89 33.23
N GLU A 647 -6.30 16.72 34.13
CA GLU A 647 -7.00 17.86 34.71
C GLU A 647 -6.58 19.11 33.94
N GLY A 648 -7.54 19.78 33.32
CA GLY A 648 -7.27 20.90 32.42
C GLY A 648 -8.18 22.09 32.65
N SER A 649 -7.68 23.28 32.31
CA SER A 649 -8.51 24.47 32.18
C SER A 649 -8.14 25.34 31.00
N TYR A 650 -9.16 25.94 30.40
CA TYR A 650 -9.09 26.91 29.32
C TYR A 650 -9.61 28.26 29.78
N GLN A 651 -8.88 29.30 29.40
CA GLN A 651 -9.41 30.65 29.43
C GLN A 651 -10.04 30.95 28.07
N LEU A 652 -11.36 31.11 28.04
CA LEU A 652 -12.12 31.48 26.84
C LEU A 652 -12.23 32.99 26.74
N LEU A 653 -12.13 33.54 25.52
CA LEU A 653 -12.32 34.95 25.18
C LEU A 653 -13.33 35.08 24.04
N ASN A 654 -14.33 35.94 24.20
CA ASN A 654 -15.16 36.37 23.07
C ASN A 654 -14.41 37.47 22.31
N ASN A 655 -13.70 37.07 21.26
CA ASN A 655 -12.97 37.99 20.38
C ASN A 655 -13.83 38.55 19.23
N SER A 656 -15.15 38.30 19.26
CA SER A 656 -16.09 38.78 18.24
C SER A 656 -16.78 40.08 18.65
N ASP A 657 -17.45 40.72 17.68
CA ASP A 657 -18.25 41.93 17.91
C ASP A 657 -19.70 41.65 18.39
N ALA A 658 -20.06 40.38 18.63
CA ALA A 658 -21.39 39.95 19.00
C ALA A 658 -21.41 39.16 20.33
N PRO A 659 -22.49 39.24 21.12
CA PRO A 659 -22.62 38.39 22.30
C PRO A 659 -22.80 36.91 21.90
N ILE A 660 -22.20 36.00 22.66
CA ILE A 660 -22.28 34.56 22.44
C ILE A 660 -23.25 33.94 23.46
N GLU A 661 -24.32 33.33 22.98
CA GLU A 661 -25.33 32.70 23.84
C GLU A 661 -25.04 31.21 24.09
N LEU A 662 -24.44 30.53 23.11
CA LEU A 662 -24.23 29.09 23.10
C LEU A 662 -22.77 28.75 22.82
N LEU A 663 -22.24 27.80 23.60
CA LEU A 663 -20.95 27.16 23.36
C LEU A 663 -21.17 25.71 22.94
N TYR A 664 -20.60 25.33 21.80
CA TYR A 664 -20.53 23.95 21.36
C TYR A 664 -19.17 23.37 21.74
N ILE A 665 -19.17 22.19 22.33
CA ILE A 665 -17.96 21.43 22.66
C ILE A 665 -18.06 20.06 22.02
N ARG A 666 -17.02 19.66 21.30
CA ARG A 666 -16.85 18.30 20.78
C ARG A 666 -15.87 17.54 21.65
N GLU A 667 -16.22 16.29 21.96
CA GLU A 667 -15.48 15.44 22.89
C GLU A 667 -14.28 14.71 22.26
N GLY A 668 -14.01 14.89 20.95
CA GLY A 668 -12.80 14.35 20.32
C GLY A 668 -12.87 12.84 20.07
N SER A 669 -11.98 12.09 20.71
CA SER A 669 -11.86 10.63 20.55
C SER A 669 -13.07 9.89 21.14
N GLN A 670 -13.49 8.79 20.51
CA GLN A 670 -14.50 7.89 21.08
C GLN A 670 -14.00 7.12 22.31
N ASP A 671 -12.68 7.06 22.49
CA ASP A 671 -12.02 6.43 23.64
C ASP A 671 -11.82 7.43 24.80
N LEU A 672 -12.22 8.70 24.63
CA LEU A 672 -12.10 9.74 25.64
C LEU A 672 -13.35 9.84 26.49
N GLU A 673 -13.19 9.78 27.80
CA GLU A 673 -14.26 10.03 28.77
C GLU A 673 -14.02 11.35 29.47
N TYR A 674 -15.09 12.13 29.69
CA TYR A 674 -15.05 13.33 30.53
C TYR A 674 -15.77 13.08 31.84
N GLU A 675 -15.02 13.08 32.94
CA GLU A 675 -15.58 12.98 34.30
C GLU A 675 -16.31 14.27 34.67
N ALA A 676 -15.76 15.42 34.29
CA ALA A 676 -16.34 16.74 34.50
C ALA A 676 -15.97 17.69 33.37
N ILE A 677 -16.91 18.54 32.97
CA ILE A 677 -16.67 19.76 32.19
C ILE A 677 -17.52 20.85 32.81
N GLU A 678 -16.87 21.85 33.40
CA GLU A 678 -17.53 22.97 34.08
C GLU A 678 -17.21 24.28 33.35
N LEU A 679 -18.26 25.01 32.96
CA LEU A 679 -18.13 26.29 32.28
C LEU A 679 -18.68 27.40 33.17
N ALA A 680 -17.85 28.41 33.47
CA ALA A 680 -18.21 29.49 34.36
C ALA A 680 -19.39 30.31 33.81
N GLY A 681 -20.49 30.37 34.56
CA GLY A 681 -21.68 31.17 34.22
C GLY A 681 -22.51 30.58 33.07
N ALA A 682 -22.44 29.27 32.86
CA ALA A 682 -23.24 28.57 31.87
C ALA A 682 -23.82 27.27 32.44
N THR A 683 -24.88 26.79 31.80
CA THR A 683 -25.52 25.51 32.13
C THR A 683 -25.51 24.60 30.91
N LEU A 684 -25.30 23.30 31.13
CA LEU A 684 -25.36 22.28 30.08
C LEU A 684 -26.81 22.18 29.59
N GLU A 685 -27.05 22.54 28.33
CA GLU A 685 -28.36 22.51 27.70
C GLU A 685 -28.65 21.14 27.09
N THR A 686 -27.69 20.59 26.32
CA THR A 686 -27.80 19.26 25.71
C THR A 686 -26.46 18.54 25.72
N HIS A 687 -26.50 17.22 25.92
CA HIS A 687 -25.38 16.32 25.70
C HIS A 687 -25.81 15.21 24.75
N ASP A 688 -25.22 15.17 23.57
CA ASP A 688 -25.39 14.11 22.61
C ASP A 688 -24.24 13.11 22.71
N GLU A 689 -24.40 12.15 23.61
CA GLU A 689 -23.44 11.06 23.85
C GLU A 689 -23.16 10.21 22.60
N THR A 690 -24.08 10.20 21.61
CA THR A 690 -23.89 9.41 20.38
C THR A 690 -22.78 10.00 19.51
N TYR A 691 -22.71 11.32 19.42
CA TYR A 691 -21.72 12.03 18.59
C TYR A 691 -20.68 12.81 19.40
N GLY A 692 -20.72 12.73 20.73
CA GLY A 692 -19.81 13.46 21.62
C GLY A 692 -19.93 14.97 21.46
N VAL A 693 -21.15 15.52 21.47
CA VAL A 693 -21.39 16.96 21.34
C VAL A 693 -22.14 17.49 22.56
N ARG A 694 -21.55 18.48 23.25
CA ARG A 694 -22.20 19.23 24.33
C ARG A 694 -22.52 20.64 23.88
N THR A 695 -23.71 21.10 24.26
CA THR A 695 -24.14 22.49 24.07
C THR A 695 -24.35 23.11 25.44
N TYR A 696 -23.60 24.16 25.74
CA TYR A 696 -23.76 24.96 26.93
C TYR A 696 -24.45 26.28 26.59
N ARG A 697 -25.37 26.71 27.44
CA ARG A 697 -26.00 28.04 27.36
C ARG A 697 -25.47 28.91 28.46
N PHE A 698 -24.95 30.08 28.11
CA PHE A 698 -24.53 31.06 29.11
C PHE A 698 -25.76 31.65 29.82
N ASP A 699 -25.73 31.74 31.15
CA ASP A 699 -26.80 32.33 31.96
C ASP A 699 -26.99 33.81 31.61
N THR A 700 -25.89 34.48 31.28
CA THR A 700 -25.84 35.79 30.64
C THR A 700 -24.95 35.64 29.40
N PRO A 701 -25.43 35.99 28.19
CA PRO A 701 -24.63 35.87 26.98
C PRO A 701 -23.26 36.52 27.13
N MET A 702 -22.21 35.80 26.76
CA MET A 702 -20.82 36.23 26.89
C MET A 702 -20.57 37.43 25.98
N GLN A 703 -20.35 38.61 26.54
CA GLN A 703 -20.22 39.87 25.81
C GLN A 703 -18.89 39.96 25.05
N PRO A 704 -18.80 40.77 23.97
CA PRO A 704 -17.53 41.07 23.32
C PRO A 704 -16.43 41.49 24.30
N GLY A 705 -15.25 40.87 24.21
CA GLY A 705 -14.11 41.10 25.10
C GLY A 705 -14.22 40.47 26.49
N GLU A 706 -15.33 39.80 26.81
CA GLU A 706 -15.50 39.06 28.07
C GLU A 706 -14.68 37.77 28.06
N THR A 707 -14.18 37.38 29.24
CA THR A 707 -13.42 36.14 29.45
C THR A 707 -14.14 35.21 30.43
N ARG A 708 -14.14 33.90 30.16
CA ARG A 708 -14.76 32.85 31.00
C ARG A 708 -13.89 31.62 31.09
N GLU A 709 -13.82 31.00 32.26
CA GLU A 709 -13.04 29.78 32.47
C GLU A 709 -13.88 28.54 32.14
N LEU A 710 -13.25 27.57 31.49
CA LEU A 710 -13.74 26.21 31.26
C LEU A 710 -12.75 25.24 31.91
N SER A 711 -13.17 24.48 32.91
CA SER A 711 -12.36 23.39 33.49
C SER A 711 -12.89 22.03 33.05
N PHE A 712 -12.00 21.06 32.94
CA PHE A 712 -12.35 19.71 32.54
C PHE A 712 -11.43 18.66 33.16
N ASN A 713 -12.00 17.48 33.41
CA ASN A 713 -11.27 16.28 33.79
C ASN A 713 -11.57 15.21 32.74
N SER A 714 -10.53 14.70 32.10
CA SER A 714 -10.67 13.72 31.03
C SER A 714 -9.77 12.50 31.25
N LEU A 715 -10.29 11.34 30.87
CA LEU A 715 -9.64 10.04 30.97
C LEU A 715 -9.58 9.39 29.59
N LEU A 716 -8.38 9.15 29.09
CA LEU A 716 -8.13 8.34 27.90
C LEU A 716 -7.55 7.00 28.36
N TRP A 717 -8.30 5.90 28.19
CA TRP A 717 -7.88 4.60 28.70
C TRP A 717 -8.10 3.47 27.70
N TYR A 718 -7.01 2.89 27.21
CA TYR A 718 -7.07 1.78 26.25
C TYR A 718 -7.21 0.44 26.95
N GLN A 719 -8.45 0.08 27.28
CA GLN A 719 -8.79 -1.18 27.92
C GLN A 719 -8.98 -2.33 26.93
N GLY A 720 -8.44 -3.51 27.28
CA GLY A 720 -8.69 -4.73 26.51
C GLY A 720 -8.15 -4.69 25.09
N PHE A 721 -8.96 -5.12 24.12
CA PHE A 721 -8.62 -5.11 22.69
C PHE A 721 -9.84 -4.89 21.79
N ARG A 722 -9.65 -4.15 20.70
CA ARG A 722 -10.72 -3.76 19.76
C ARG A 722 -10.78 -4.59 18.48
N SER A 723 -11.93 -4.56 17.82
CA SER A 723 -12.14 -5.13 16.48
C SER A 723 -11.71 -4.12 15.42
N GLY A 724 -10.41 -4.07 15.11
CA GLY A 724 -9.86 -3.16 14.11
C GLY A 724 -8.38 -2.89 14.32
N GLY A 725 -7.91 -1.74 13.82
CA GLY A 725 -6.56 -1.25 14.09
C GLY A 725 -6.36 -1.05 15.60
N PRO A 726 -5.20 -1.41 16.19
CA PRO A 726 -4.97 -1.27 17.63
C PRO A 726 -4.81 0.19 18.07
N ALA A 727 -5.01 0.46 19.36
CA ALA A 727 -4.83 1.80 19.92
C ALA A 727 -3.34 2.06 20.22
N THR A 728 -2.68 2.83 19.38
CA THR A 728 -1.22 3.01 19.42
C THR A 728 -0.76 4.29 20.11
N GLY A 729 -1.68 5.17 20.54
CA GLY A 729 -1.31 6.46 21.11
C GLY A 729 -0.57 6.38 22.45
N ILE A 730 -0.87 5.36 23.26
CA ILE A 730 -0.22 5.13 24.56
C ILE A 730 0.26 3.68 24.58
N THR A 731 1.58 3.52 24.65
CA THR A 731 2.25 2.22 24.77
C THR A 731 3.29 2.26 25.89
N PRO A 732 3.65 1.10 26.46
CA PRO A 732 4.62 1.04 27.56
C PRO A 732 5.97 1.69 27.26
N ASP A 733 6.47 1.61 26.02
CA ASP A 733 7.83 2.06 25.69
C ASP A 733 7.86 3.44 24.99
N ALA A 734 6.76 3.82 24.33
CA ALA A 734 6.64 5.10 23.63
C ALA A 734 5.19 5.54 23.47
N THR A 735 4.88 6.72 23.99
CA THR A 735 3.58 7.39 23.92
C THR A 735 3.67 8.59 22.98
N PHE A 736 2.67 8.71 22.12
CA PHE A 736 2.42 9.88 21.28
C PHE A 736 0.91 10.14 21.22
N VAL A 737 0.47 11.21 21.87
CA VAL A 737 -0.94 11.64 21.87
C VAL A 737 -1.05 13.12 21.49
N ASN A 738 -1.93 13.39 20.54
CA ASN A 738 -2.29 14.72 20.09
C ASN A 738 -3.40 15.32 20.97
N SER A 739 -3.38 16.64 21.15
CA SER A 739 -4.33 17.41 21.98
C SER A 739 -5.80 17.11 21.72
N GLN A 740 -6.20 16.90 20.46
CA GLN A 740 -7.58 16.54 20.09
C GLN A 740 -8.04 15.17 20.65
N ALA A 741 -7.11 14.31 21.04
CA ALA A 741 -7.44 13.00 21.61
C ALA A 741 -7.77 13.04 23.10
N PHE A 742 -7.40 14.11 23.81
CA PHE A 742 -7.55 14.20 25.27
C PHE A 742 -8.05 15.56 25.78
N THR A 743 -8.41 16.51 24.92
CA THR A 743 -8.92 17.82 25.35
C THR A 743 -10.22 18.23 24.63
N PRO A 744 -11.05 19.09 25.26
CA PRO A 744 -12.30 19.54 24.64
C PRO A 744 -12.03 20.41 23.42
N MET A 745 -12.74 20.14 22.31
CA MET A 745 -12.63 20.97 21.12
C MET A 745 -13.78 21.99 21.08
N ILE A 746 -13.44 23.27 20.98
CA ILE A 746 -14.43 24.35 20.94
C ILE A 746 -14.99 24.51 19.53
N GLY A 747 -16.31 24.60 19.42
CA GLY A 747 -17.02 24.78 18.17
C GLY A 747 -17.19 23.51 17.34
N MET A 748 -17.88 23.67 16.21
CA MET A 748 -18.15 22.62 15.23
C MET A 748 -17.30 22.83 13.98
N ASP A 749 -16.78 21.74 13.41
CA ASP A 749 -16.12 21.72 12.11
C ASP A 749 -16.57 20.49 11.29
N ARG A 750 -15.92 20.22 10.15
CA ARG A 750 -16.26 19.11 9.25
C ARG A 750 -15.67 17.74 9.63
N SER A 751 -14.92 17.64 10.72
CA SER A 751 -14.33 16.39 11.19
C SER A 751 -15.40 15.38 11.55
N GLY A 752 -15.27 14.16 11.05
CA GLY A 752 -16.25 13.09 11.23
C GLY A 752 -17.42 13.11 10.23
N MET A 753 -17.47 14.07 9.31
CA MET A 753 -18.43 14.07 8.19
C MET A 753 -17.97 13.17 7.03
N LEU A 754 -18.90 12.82 6.12
CA LEU A 754 -18.59 11.98 4.97
C LEU A 754 -17.77 12.75 3.93
N THR A 755 -16.66 12.17 3.47
CA THR A 755 -15.83 12.74 2.40
C THR A 755 -16.01 12.01 1.07
N ASP A 756 -16.35 10.72 1.10
CA ASP A 756 -16.55 9.92 -0.12
C ASP A 756 -17.83 10.35 -0.86
N ARG A 757 -17.67 10.79 -2.11
CA ARG A 757 -18.77 11.32 -2.94
C ARG A 757 -19.87 10.29 -3.19
N GLN A 758 -19.50 9.01 -3.38
CA GLN A 758 -20.48 7.95 -3.60
C GLN A 758 -21.33 7.72 -2.34
N ALA A 759 -20.69 7.64 -1.17
CA ALA A 759 -21.36 7.56 0.13
C ALA A 759 -22.27 8.77 0.36
N ARG A 760 -21.79 9.99 0.09
CA ARG A 760 -22.60 11.23 0.22
C ARG A 760 -23.87 11.18 -0.61
N ARG A 761 -23.78 10.74 -1.88
CA ARG A 761 -24.95 10.56 -2.76
C ARG A 761 -25.90 9.47 -2.28
N ARG A 762 -25.39 8.31 -1.85
CA ARG A 762 -26.21 7.24 -1.25
C ARG A 762 -27.01 7.75 -0.05
N GLN A 763 -26.41 8.67 0.72
CA GLN A 763 -27.02 9.31 1.88
C GLN A 763 -27.85 10.55 1.54
N GLY A 764 -27.94 10.95 0.27
CA GLY A 764 -28.70 12.14 -0.17
C GLY A 764 -28.14 13.47 0.37
N LEU A 765 -26.84 13.53 0.62
CA LEU A 765 -26.12 14.75 0.99
C LEU A 765 -25.66 15.50 -0.27
N SER A 766 -25.14 16.73 -0.11
CA SER A 766 -24.46 17.41 -1.23
C SER A 766 -23.29 16.55 -1.71
N ASP A 767 -22.99 16.56 -3.01
CA ASP A 767 -21.96 15.69 -3.58
C ASP A 767 -20.59 15.90 -2.90
N GLU A 768 -20.28 17.14 -2.50
CA GLU A 768 -19.02 17.55 -1.91
C GLU A 768 -19.22 18.66 -0.86
N LEU A 769 -18.24 18.81 0.05
CA LEU A 769 -18.09 19.93 0.98
C LEU A 769 -16.81 20.69 0.65
N ARG A 770 -16.81 21.44 -0.46
CA ARG A 770 -15.67 22.27 -0.85
C ARG A 770 -15.42 23.39 0.18
N PRO A 771 -14.16 23.79 0.41
CA PRO A 771 -13.87 24.93 1.29
C PRO A 771 -14.46 26.24 0.72
N PRO A 772 -14.60 27.29 1.56
CA PRO A 772 -14.99 28.60 1.09
C PRO A 772 -14.11 29.13 -0.05
N LYS A 773 -14.68 29.91 -0.96
CA LYS A 773 -13.95 30.50 -2.09
C LYS A 773 -13.07 31.67 -1.63
N LEU A 774 -12.01 31.99 -2.39
CA LEU A 774 -11.13 33.13 -2.11
C LEU A 774 -11.83 34.49 -2.00
N GLU A 775 -12.97 34.64 -2.68
CA GLU A 775 -13.78 35.85 -2.67
C GLU A 775 -14.63 35.99 -1.40
N ASP A 776 -14.78 34.91 -0.63
CA ASP A 776 -15.57 34.89 0.59
C ASP A 776 -14.79 35.51 1.77
N MET A 777 -14.99 36.82 1.96
CA MET A 777 -14.34 37.54 3.05
C MET A 777 -14.83 37.11 4.43
N ASP A 778 -16.00 36.48 4.54
CA ASP A 778 -16.52 36.01 5.82
C ASP A 778 -15.69 34.84 6.37
N ALA A 779 -15.15 34.00 5.47
CA ALA A 779 -14.26 32.90 5.81
C ALA A 779 -12.90 33.37 6.36
N THR A 780 -12.53 34.65 6.22
CA THR A 780 -11.30 35.21 6.83
C THR A 780 -11.37 35.33 8.36
N ARG A 781 -12.54 35.11 8.97
CA ARG A 781 -12.71 35.15 10.42
C ARG A 781 -12.15 33.92 11.14
N LYS A 782 -11.91 32.81 10.44
CA LYS A 782 -11.38 31.56 10.99
C LYS A 782 -10.14 31.14 10.22
N ASN A 783 -9.11 30.68 10.94
CA ASN A 783 -7.94 30.10 10.30
C ASN A 783 -8.18 28.63 9.88
N ALA A 784 -7.27 28.08 9.08
CA ALA A 784 -7.38 26.74 8.52
C ALA A 784 -7.48 25.61 9.56
N LEU A 785 -6.96 25.81 10.77
CA LEU A 785 -7.05 24.82 11.86
C LEU A 785 -8.28 25.05 12.76
N SER A 786 -8.98 26.18 12.61
CA SER A 786 -10.01 26.65 13.54
C SER A 786 -9.55 26.68 15.01
N MET A 787 -8.25 26.92 15.23
CA MET A 787 -7.58 26.94 16.55
C MET A 787 -6.71 28.19 16.65
N ASP A 788 -6.81 28.95 17.73
CA ASP A 788 -6.05 30.20 17.90
C ASP A 788 -4.75 29.98 18.71
N TRP A 789 -3.93 31.03 18.82
CA TRP A 789 -2.73 31.00 19.66
C TRP A 789 -3.08 31.08 21.15
N VAL A 790 -2.44 30.23 21.94
CA VAL A 790 -2.63 30.07 23.38
C VAL A 790 -1.31 30.20 24.14
N ASN A 791 -1.37 30.72 25.36
CA ASN A 791 -0.31 30.50 26.35
C ASN A 791 -0.50 29.11 26.96
N ALA A 792 0.54 28.27 26.94
CA ALA A 792 0.48 26.91 27.46
C ALA A 792 1.34 26.74 28.73
N ASP A 793 0.74 26.15 29.77
CA ASP A 793 1.39 25.71 31.01
C ASP A 793 1.00 24.26 31.27
N ILE A 794 1.91 23.34 30.97
CA ILE A 794 1.64 21.90 30.93
C ILE A 794 2.58 21.20 31.90
N THR A 795 2.01 20.56 32.91
CA THR A 795 2.71 19.57 33.74
C THR A 795 2.43 18.18 33.18
N LEU A 796 3.48 17.41 32.90
CA LEU A 796 3.38 16.03 32.43
C LEU A 796 4.14 15.11 33.39
N SER A 797 3.42 14.15 33.96
CA SER A 797 3.98 13.09 34.78
C SER A 797 3.95 11.75 34.03
N THR A 798 5.02 10.97 34.16
CA THR A 798 5.18 9.65 33.55
C THR A 798 6.08 8.76 34.43
N ASP A 799 6.40 7.55 33.98
CA ASP A 799 7.28 6.62 34.69
C ASP A 799 8.70 7.21 34.85
N ALA A 800 9.36 6.93 35.98
CA ALA A 800 10.63 7.59 36.35
C ALA A 800 11.77 7.46 35.32
N ASP A 801 11.77 6.38 34.53
CA ASP A 801 12.80 6.07 33.54
C ASP A 801 12.47 6.57 32.13
N GLN A 802 11.28 7.12 31.90
CA GLN A 802 10.92 7.77 30.65
C GLN A 802 11.27 9.25 30.64
N VAL A 803 11.27 9.85 29.44
CA VAL A 803 11.47 11.28 29.23
C VAL A 803 10.15 11.91 28.76
N PRO A 804 9.44 12.67 29.62
CA PRO A 804 8.24 13.39 29.20
C PRO A 804 8.61 14.58 28.32
N ILE A 805 7.83 14.81 27.27
CA ILE A 805 7.96 15.96 26.35
C ILE A 805 6.59 16.58 26.10
N ALA A 806 6.53 17.90 26.29
CA ALA A 806 5.39 18.74 25.93
C ALA A 806 5.89 20.08 25.32
N PRO A 807 5.02 20.88 24.69
CA PRO A 807 5.40 22.19 24.14
C PRO A 807 5.87 23.17 25.21
N GLY A 808 6.83 24.01 24.87
CA GLY A 808 7.36 25.07 25.73
C GLY A 808 8.67 24.72 26.41
N ASN A 809 9.16 25.67 27.20
CA ASN A 809 10.43 25.57 27.91
C ASN A 809 10.24 24.64 29.10
N LYS A 810 11.13 23.66 29.25
CA LYS A 810 11.12 22.75 30.41
C LYS A 810 11.64 23.50 31.64
N VAL A 811 10.73 24.01 32.47
CA VAL A 811 11.06 24.84 33.64
C VAL A 811 11.35 24.02 34.90
N SER A 812 10.87 22.78 34.96
CA SER A 812 11.21 21.80 36.00
C SER A 812 11.18 20.38 35.44
N ASP A 813 11.98 19.49 36.02
CA ASP A 813 12.10 18.07 35.66
C ASP A 813 12.62 17.32 36.89
N GLU A 814 11.72 16.67 37.63
CA GLU A 814 12.01 16.06 38.92
C GLU A 814 11.40 14.65 39.01
N ILE A 815 12.05 13.76 39.75
CA ILE A 815 11.47 12.45 40.07
C ILE A 815 10.85 12.52 41.46
N VAL A 816 9.54 12.30 41.53
CA VAL A 816 8.72 12.31 42.75
C VAL A 816 7.93 11.01 42.80
N ASP A 817 8.05 10.25 43.90
CA ASP A 817 7.30 9.01 44.12
C ASP A 817 7.38 7.99 42.94
N ASP A 818 8.59 7.80 42.40
CA ASP A 818 8.87 6.90 41.25
C ASP A 818 8.20 7.31 39.93
N ARG A 819 7.74 8.56 39.84
CA ARG A 819 7.27 9.21 38.61
C ARG A 819 8.16 10.39 38.27
N ARG A 820 8.45 10.57 36.98
CA ARG A 820 9.13 11.77 36.49
C ARG A 820 8.08 12.82 36.15
N VAL A 821 8.17 13.97 36.78
CA VAL A 821 7.25 15.10 36.62
C VAL A 821 8.02 16.26 36.00
N ALA A 822 7.62 16.67 34.80
CA ALA A 822 8.20 17.81 34.12
C ALA A 822 7.12 18.86 33.83
N ARG A 823 7.48 20.14 33.99
CA ARG A 823 6.60 21.27 33.68
C ARG A 823 7.16 22.05 32.51
N PHE A 824 6.30 22.34 31.54
CA PHE A 824 6.60 23.04 30.32
C PHE A 824 5.76 24.30 30.23
N VAL A 825 6.42 25.44 30.02
CA VAL A 825 5.75 26.74 29.90
C VAL A 825 6.15 27.38 28.58
N SER A 826 5.18 27.70 27.74
CA SER A 826 5.45 28.33 26.44
C SER A 826 6.00 29.75 26.65
N PRO A 827 7.19 30.10 26.10
CA PRO A 827 7.74 31.45 26.22
C PRO A 827 7.05 32.46 25.28
N ALA A 828 6.33 31.96 24.28
CA ALA A 828 5.53 32.70 23.31
C ALA A 828 4.22 31.95 23.05
N PRO A 829 3.16 32.61 22.54
CA PRO A 829 1.91 31.96 22.18
C PRO A 829 2.13 30.84 21.14
N ILE A 830 1.53 29.68 21.37
CA ILE A 830 1.57 28.52 20.45
C ILE A 830 0.18 28.23 19.93
N LEU A 831 0.02 27.67 18.73
CA LEU A 831 -1.30 27.21 18.31
C LEU A 831 -1.85 26.16 19.30
N GLN A 832 -3.16 26.12 19.54
CA GLN A 832 -3.85 25.07 20.32
C GLN A 832 -3.85 23.70 19.59
N PHE A 833 -2.73 23.38 18.95
CA PHE A 833 -2.42 22.18 18.21
C PHE A 833 -1.05 21.71 18.71
N PHE A 834 -1.08 20.76 19.65
CA PHE A 834 0.11 20.22 20.29
C PHE A 834 -0.01 18.73 20.61
N SER A 835 1.09 18.11 21.04
CA SER A 835 1.16 16.72 21.48
C SER A 835 1.80 16.57 22.87
N LEU A 836 1.45 15.50 23.57
CA LEU A 836 2.22 14.98 24.72
C LEU A 836 2.94 13.70 24.28
N GLN A 837 4.19 13.57 24.69
CA GLN A 837 5.03 12.43 24.35
C GLN A 837 5.81 11.94 25.57
N SER A 838 6.09 10.65 25.59
CA SER A 838 6.95 10.04 26.61
C SER A 838 7.55 8.76 26.08
N GLY A 839 8.82 8.51 26.36
CA GLY A 839 9.48 7.27 25.98
C GLY A 839 10.89 7.16 26.51
N HIS A 840 11.51 6.01 26.24
CA HIS A 840 12.92 5.76 26.57
C HIS A 840 13.82 6.30 25.44
N TYR A 841 14.30 7.53 25.62
CA TYR A 841 15.11 8.24 24.63
C TYR A 841 16.56 8.41 25.05
N GLU A 842 17.46 8.20 24.07
CA GLU A 842 18.73 8.88 24.03
C GLU A 842 18.54 10.29 23.47
N VAL A 843 19.39 11.24 23.88
CA VAL A 843 19.26 12.64 23.48
C VAL A 843 20.60 13.17 22.98
N ALA A 844 20.61 13.63 21.73
CA ALA A 844 21.72 14.38 21.16
C ALA A 844 21.33 15.86 21.09
N THR A 845 22.26 16.76 21.44
CA THR A 845 21.98 18.21 21.48
C THR A 845 23.05 19.04 20.79
N ARG A 846 22.66 20.20 20.28
CA ARG A 846 23.52 21.21 19.69
C ARG A 846 22.98 22.61 19.99
N ASP A 847 23.85 23.54 20.37
CA ASP A 847 23.50 24.95 20.50
C ASP A 847 23.72 25.66 19.16
N VAL A 848 22.69 26.34 18.67
CA VAL A 848 22.70 27.12 17.43
C VAL A 848 22.29 28.55 17.78
N ASP A 849 23.28 29.43 17.97
CA ASP A 849 23.08 30.83 18.36
C ASP A 849 22.15 31.04 19.58
N GLY A 850 22.25 30.15 20.58
CA GLY A 850 21.42 30.18 21.79
C GLY A 850 20.08 29.44 21.70
N ILE A 851 19.82 28.75 20.59
CA ILE A 851 18.70 27.80 20.43
C ILE A 851 19.23 26.39 20.65
N GLU A 852 18.69 25.67 21.64
CA GLU A 852 19.03 24.27 21.88
C GLU A 852 18.27 23.35 20.90
N VAL A 853 18.97 22.85 19.90
CA VAL A 853 18.48 21.80 19.01
C VAL A 853 18.70 20.45 19.68
N SER A 854 17.64 19.65 19.80
CA SER A 854 17.69 18.32 20.43
C SER A 854 17.03 17.26 19.57
N VAL A 855 17.67 16.11 19.44
CA VAL A 855 17.11 14.91 18.80
C VAL A 855 16.92 13.84 19.87
N TYR A 856 15.67 13.45 20.11
CA TYR A 856 15.28 12.36 21.00
C TYR A 856 15.05 11.12 20.15
N TYR A 857 15.85 10.08 20.37
CA TYR A 857 15.87 8.90 19.51
C TYR A 857 16.03 7.62 20.32
N HIS A 858 15.59 6.51 19.77
CA HIS A 858 15.78 5.19 20.34
C HIS A 858 17.26 4.78 20.22
N GLU A 859 17.85 4.20 21.27
CA GLU A 859 19.30 3.87 21.34
C GLU A 859 19.81 3.11 20.11
N LYS A 860 18.97 2.27 19.50
CA LYS A 860 19.32 1.47 18.31
C LYS A 860 19.26 2.23 16.98
N HIS A 861 18.77 3.47 16.96
CA HIS A 861 18.56 4.26 15.74
C HIS A 861 19.48 5.50 15.62
N PRO A 862 20.79 5.44 15.94
CA PRO A 862 21.65 6.62 15.91
C PRO A 862 22.02 7.10 14.49
N TRP A 863 21.70 6.34 13.44
CA TRP A 863 22.32 6.46 12.11
C TRP A 863 22.21 7.84 11.46
N ASN A 864 21.09 8.54 11.66
CA ASN A 864 20.81 9.83 11.01
C ASN A 864 20.76 11.01 11.99
N VAL A 865 21.05 10.79 13.28
CA VAL A 865 20.95 11.82 14.32
C VAL A 865 21.81 13.04 13.99
N GLU A 866 23.06 12.84 13.58
CA GLU A 866 23.96 13.94 13.21
C GLU A 866 23.47 14.71 11.99
N ARG A 867 22.99 13.99 10.95
CA ARG A 867 22.39 14.61 9.75
C ARG A 867 21.17 15.44 10.10
N MET A 868 20.34 14.99 11.05
CA MET A 868 19.18 15.73 11.53
C MET A 868 19.59 17.01 12.28
N LEU A 869 20.66 16.96 13.09
CA LEU A 869 21.23 18.14 13.75
C LEU A 869 21.78 19.14 12.72
N ASP A 870 22.52 18.68 11.73
CA ASP A 870 23.07 19.52 10.66
C ASP A 870 21.96 20.20 9.85
N ALA A 871 20.92 19.45 9.49
CA ALA A 871 19.77 19.99 8.77
C ALA A 871 19.00 21.02 9.60
N ALA A 872 18.81 20.77 10.90
CA ALA A 872 18.14 21.71 11.80
C ALA A 872 18.95 23.00 12.00
N GLU A 873 20.27 22.90 12.18
CA GLU A 873 21.18 24.05 12.28
C GLU A 873 21.15 24.91 11.02
N ALA A 874 21.29 24.28 9.84
CA ALA A 874 21.22 24.97 8.56
C ALA A 874 19.85 25.64 8.34
N SER A 875 18.78 24.97 8.76
CA SER A 875 17.42 25.50 8.66
C SER A 875 17.21 26.72 9.55
N LEU A 876 17.60 26.66 10.84
CA LEU A 876 17.50 27.80 11.75
C LEU A 876 18.30 28.99 11.21
N THR A 877 19.55 28.76 10.84
CA THR A 877 20.44 29.80 10.30
C THR A 877 19.82 30.47 9.08
N TYR A 878 19.37 29.68 8.11
CA TYR A 878 18.79 30.19 6.87
C TYR A 878 17.46 30.93 7.12
N PHE A 879 16.59 30.40 7.97
CA PHE A 879 15.28 31.01 8.24
C PHE A 879 15.42 32.31 9.06
N GLU A 880 16.32 32.37 10.03
CA GLU A 880 16.53 33.59 10.80
C GLU A 880 17.13 34.72 9.95
N GLU A 881 18.06 34.39 9.05
CA GLU A 881 18.65 35.35 8.12
C GLU A 881 17.61 35.88 7.11
N ASN A 882 16.76 35.00 6.56
CA ASN A 882 15.89 35.34 5.43
C ASN A 882 14.46 35.72 5.80
N PHE A 883 13.90 35.18 6.88
CA PHE A 883 12.48 35.35 7.25
C PHE A 883 12.30 36.11 8.57
N GLY A 884 13.35 36.16 9.41
CA GLY A 884 13.34 36.84 10.70
C GLY A 884 13.33 35.86 11.87
N PRO A 885 13.15 36.34 13.12
CA PRO A 885 13.55 35.57 14.31
C PRO A 885 12.71 34.33 14.56
N TYR A 886 13.38 33.29 15.07
CA TYR A 886 12.75 32.12 15.64
C TYR A 886 12.18 32.43 17.04
N GLN A 887 11.03 31.84 17.38
CA GLN A 887 10.24 32.25 18.54
C GLN A 887 10.57 31.50 19.85
N PHE A 888 11.35 30.42 19.78
CA PHE A 888 11.69 29.57 20.92
C PHE A 888 13.20 29.52 21.14
N ASP A 889 13.63 29.17 22.35
CA ASP A 889 15.04 28.87 22.68
C ASP A 889 15.38 27.38 22.50
N HIS A 890 14.48 26.61 21.87
CA HIS A 890 14.65 25.19 21.62
C HIS A 890 14.00 24.75 20.31
N ALA A 891 14.53 23.68 19.72
CA ALA A 891 13.92 22.94 18.62
C ALA A 891 14.13 21.44 18.87
N ARG A 892 13.03 20.69 19.03
CA ARG A 892 13.10 19.26 19.40
C ARG A 892 12.59 18.38 18.26
N ILE A 893 13.39 17.42 17.84
CA ILE A 893 13.02 16.33 16.95
C ILE A 893 12.79 15.09 17.81
N ILE A 894 11.62 14.46 17.74
CA ILE A 894 11.27 13.36 18.65
C ILE A 894 10.86 12.12 17.86
N GLU A 895 11.57 11.01 18.07
CA GLU A 895 11.19 9.74 17.46
C GLU A 895 9.93 9.15 18.09
N PHE A 896 9.01 8.65 17.27
CA PHE A 896 7.89 7.82 17.72
C PHE A 896 7.78 6.52 16.90
N PRO A 897 7.10 5.48 17.42
CA PRO A 897 7.11 4.15 16.83
C PRO A 897 6.61 4.10 15.37
N GLY A 898 7.20 3.21 14.57
CA GLY A 898 6.88 2.98 13.15
C GLY A 898 5.46 2.47 12.82
N TYR A 899 4.50 2.62 13.74
CA TYR A 899 3.09 2.28 13.53
C TYR A 899 2.37 3.25 12.59
N ALA A 900 2.93 4.44 12.41
CA ALA A 900 2.51 5.40 11.39
C ALA A 900 3.72 5.85 10.57
N THR A 901 3.48 6.52 9.45
CA THR A 901 4.53 6.96 8.52
C THR A 901 4.30 8.44 8.19
N PHE A 902 4.56 9.31 9.17
CA PHE A 902 4.49 10.77 9.01
C PHE A 902 5.50 11.47 9.95
N ALA A 903 5.71 12.76 9.70
CA ALA A 903 6.28 13.73 10.63
C ALA A 903 5.25 14.85 10.83
N GLN A 904 5.30 15.55 11.97
CA GLN A 904 4.35 16.61 12.27
C GLN A 904 5.02 17.74 13.04
N ALA A 905 4.94 18.96 12.53
CA ALA A 905 5.41 20.14 13.25
C ALA A 905 4.41 20.64 14.31
N TYR A 906 4.71 20.42 15.59
CA TYR A 906 4.14 21.19 16.70
C TYR A 906 5.07 22.33 17.11
N ALA A 907 4.58 23.28 17.88
CA ALA A 907 5.36 24.44 18.30
C ALA A 907 6.63 24.01 19.07
N GLY A 908 7.80 24.28 18.49
CA GLY A 908 9.12 23.92 19.03
C GLY A 908 9.42 22.42 19.16
N THR A 909 8.47 21.55 18.79
CA THR A 909 8.55 20.10 18.97
C THR A 909 8.01 19.37 17.74
N MET A 910 8.84 18.59 17.06
CA MET A 910 8.55 17.97 15.77
C MET A 910 8.74 16.45 15.89
N PRO A 911 7.67 15.69 16.16
CA PRO A 911 7.69 14.24 16.15
C PRO A 911 7.85 13.64 14.74
N TYR A 912 8.68 12.60 14.63
CA TYR A 912 8.96 11.83 13.43
C TYR A 912 8.80 10.35 13.70
N SER A 913 8.12 9.66 12.79
CA SER A 913 8.08 8.20 12.83
C SER A 913 9.49 7.61 12.67
N GLU A 914 9.78 6.52 13.36
CA GLU A 914 10.91 5.61 13.12
C GLU A 914 11.10 5.32 11.61
N ALA A 915 9.99 5.20 10.88
CA ALA A 915 9.96 4.89 9.44
C ALA A 915 10.18 6.12 8.53
N ILE A 916 10.30 7.34 9.07
CA ILE A 916 10.60 8.57 8.34
C ILE A 916 11.90 9.18 8.86
N GLY A 917 12.99 8.89 8.15
CA GLY A 917 14.29 9.52 8.37
C GLY A 917 15.20 8.78 9.35
N PHE A 918 14.72 8.33 10.51
CA PHE A 918 15.58 7.65 11.50
C PHE A 918 16.20 6.36 10.96
N THR A 919 15.38 5.50 10.35
CA THR A 919 15.81 4.22 9.77
C THR A 919 16.19 4.31 8.28
N ALA A 920 16.25 5.51 7.70
CA ALA A 920 16.60 5.69 6.29
C ALA A 920 18.12 5.54 6.05
N LYS A 921 18.51 5.00 4.89
CA LYS A 921 19.90 4.80 4.48
C LYS A 921 20.18 5.58 3.19
N VAL A 922 20.57 6.84 3.35
CA VAL A 922 20.92 7.77 2.26
C VAL A 922 22.43 7.71 1.97
N ASN A 923 22.81 7.28 0.77
CA ASN A 923 24.18 7.32 0.24
C ASN A 923 24.42 8.61 -0.58
N GLU A 924 25.66 8.87 -1.00
CA GLU A 924 26.02 10.08 -1.78
C GLU A 924 25.24 10.22 -3.10
N ASP A 925 24.88 9.09 -3.71
CA ASP A 925 24.15 9.05 -4.99
C ASP A 925 22.62 9.17 -4.81
N ASP A 926 22.11 9.07 -3.58
CA ASP A 926 20.69 9.15 -3.28
C ASP A 926 20.22 10.60 -3.10
N THR A 927 18.91 10.85 -3.20
CA THR A 927 18.34 12.15 -2.81
C THR A 927 18.20 12.19 -1.29
N ASP A 928 18.85 13.17 -0.64
CA ASP A 928 18.74 13.34 0.82
C ASP A 928 17.41 13.97 1.23
N PHE A 929 16.38 13.14 1.29
CA PHE A 929 15.07 13.57 1.76
C PHE A 929 15.02 13.84 3.27
N ILE A 930 15.98 13.35 4.06
CA ILE A 930 16.00 13.55 5.51
C ILE A 930 16.20 15.05 5.79
N THR A 931 17.21 15.63 5.14
CA THR A 931 17.48 17.08 5.20
C THR A 931 16.25 17.89 4.80
N TYR A 932 15.55 17.50 3.72
CA TYR A 932 14.31 18.15 3.29
C TYR A 932 13.21 18.09 4.35
N VAL A 933 12.90 16.91 4.89
CA VAL A 933 11.78 16.78 5.85
C VAL A 933 12.11 17.50 7.15
N ILE A 934 13.36 17.48 7.65
CA ILE A 934 13.76 18.29 8.80
C ILE A 934 13.53 19.78 8.53
N ALA A 935 14.01 20.28 7.40
CA ALA A 935 13.84 21.69 7.04
C ALA A 935 12.37 22.08 6.83
N HIS A 936 11.54 21.17 6.29
CA HIS A 936 10.12 21.38 6.05
C HIS A 936 9.33 21.51 7.37
N GLU A 937 9.51 20.58 8.31
CA GLU A 937 8.83 20.66 9.61
C GLU A 937 9.32 21.86 10.45
N LEU A 938 10.59 22.23 10.32
CA LEU A 938 11.10 23.42 11.00
C LEU A 938 10.60 24.71 10.35
N ALA A 939 10.41 24.73 9.03
CA ALA A 939 9.81 25.87 8.33
C ALA A 939 8.37 26.12 8.79
N HIS A 940 7.64 25.08 9.22
CA HIS A 940 6.31 25.24 9.79
C HIS A 940 6.27 26.09 11.07
N GLN A 941 7.40 26.25 11.76
CA GLN A 941 7.52 27.16 12.91
C GLN A 941 7.30 28.63 12.50
N TYR A 942 7.49 28.96 11.23
CA TYR A 942 7.15 30.24 10.62
C TYR A 942 5.80 30.15 9.89
N TRP A 943 5.64 29.15 9.03
CA TRP A 943 4.46 28.95 8.18
C TRP A 943 3.47 27.97 8.81
N ALA A 944 2.31 28.46 9.25
CA ALA A 944 1.38 27.93 10.25
C ALA A 944 1.60 28.49 11.66
N HIS A 945 2.72 28.20 12.34
CA HIS A 945 2.85 28.55 13.77
C HIS A 945 3.03 30.04 14.06
N GLN A 946 3.73 30.82 13.23
CA GLN A 946 3.75 32.29 13.36
C GLN A 946 2.70 32.94 12.48
N VAL A 947 2.44 32.37 11.30
CA VAL A 947 1.55 32.93 10.27
C VAL A 947 0.63 31.84 9.76
N ILE A 948 -0.68 31.98 9.99
CA ILE A 948 -1.69 31.01 9.53
C ILE A 948 -2.75 31.69 8.68
N GLY A 949 -3.11 31.04 7.58
CA GLY A 949 -4.11 31.51 6.64
C GLY A 949 -5.55 31.22 7.06
N ALA A 950 -6.48 31.92 6.43
CA ALA A 950 -7.90 31.65 6.54
C ALA A 950 -8.24 30.24 6.00
N GLY A 951 -9.20 29.56 6.63
CA GLY A 951 -9.66 28.22 6.21
C GLY A 951 -10.52 28.27 4.95
N MET A 952 -9.89 28.51 3.80
CA MET A 952 -10.53 28.66 2.49
C MET A 952 -9.62 28.12 1.38
N GLN A 953 -10.09 28.16 0.13
CA GLN A 953 -9.25 27.92 -1.04
C GLN A 953 -7.88 28.61 -0.92
N GLY A 954 -6.80 27.92 -1.26
CA GLY A 954 -5.46 28.51 -1.25
C GLY A 954 -4.75 28.56 0.11
N ASP A 955 -5.35 28.07 1.19
CA ASP A 955 -4.76 28.06 2.53
C ASP A 955 -3.40 27.35 2.61
N ALA A 956 -3.30 26.16 2.01
CA ALA A 956 -2.10 25.33 2.01
C ALA A 956 -0.91 25.94 1.25
N LEU A 957 -1.10 27.04 0.52
CA LEU A 957 -0.03 27.75 -0.18
C LEU A 957 0.85 28.40 0.89
N THR A 958 0.20 29.05 1.85
CA THR A 958 0.86 29.79 2.92
C THR A 958 1.35 28.94 4.08
N THR A 959 1.07 27.63 4.06
CA THR A 959 1.60 26.67 5.03
C THR A 959 2.54 25.68 4.35
N GLU A 960 2.03 24.83 3.46
CA GLU A 960 2.79 23.73 2.85
C GLU A 960 3.71 24.19 1.73
N THR A 961 3.22 25.00 0.78
CA THR A 961 4.06 25.44 -0.35
C THR A 961 5.20 26.33 0.12
N MET A 962 4.93 27.25 1.06
CA MET A 962 5.98 28.08 1.66
C MET A 962 6.99 27.26 2.44
N ALA A 963 6.55 26.27 3.25
CA ALA A 963 7.45 25.35 3.95
C ALA A 963 8.30 24.50 2.98
N SER A 964 7.69 23.99 1.91
CA SER A 964 8.40 23.24 0.86
C SER A 964 9.44 24.09 0.15
N TYR A 965 9.13 25.34 -0.20
CA TYR A 965 10.11 26.27 -0.76
C TYR A 965 11.28 26.51 0.20
N SER A 966 10.99 26.82 1.47
CA SER A 966 11.99 27.02 2.50
C SER A 966 12.92 25.80 2.64
N ALA A 967 12.35 24.59 2.64
CA ALA A 967 13.10 23.34 2.72
C ALA A 967 13.98 23.08 1.49
N ILE A 968 13.48 23.38 0.29
CA ILE A 968 14.26 23.27 -0.97
C ILE A 968 15.45 24.23 -0.96
N MET A 969 15.28 25.45 -0.45
CA MET A 969 16.39 26.41 -0.38
C MET A 969 17.45 26.00 0.66
N VAL A 970 17.05 25.46 1.81
CA VAL A 970 17.99 24.87 2.78
C VAL A 970 18.73 23.69 2.17
N MET A 971 18.03 22.78 1.48
CA MET A 971 18.64 21.67 0.76
C MET A 971 19.66 22.16 -0.28
N LYS A 972 19.30 23.16 -1.10
CA LYS A 972 20.21 23.75 -2.08
C LYS A 972 21.43 24.37 -1.40
N SER A 973 21.26 25.09 -0.29
CA SER A 973 22.36 25.73 0.44
C SER A 973 23.30 24.71 1.08
N LEU A 974 22.77 23.62 1.62
CA LEU A 974 23.55 22.63 2.37
C LEU A 974 24.17 21.56 1.45
N LEU A 975 23.44 21.13 0.41
CA LEU A 975 23.78 19.98 -0.42
C LEU A 975 24.06 20.32 -1.90
N GLY A 976 23.81 21.55 -2.34
CA GLY A 976 24.07 22.04 -3.69
C GLY A 976 22.93 21.86 -4.70
N GLU A 977 23.09 22.44 -5.88
CA GLU A 977 22.04 22.47 -6.91
C GLU A 977 21.71 21.10 -7.52
N ASP A 978 22.67 20.17 -7.55
CA ASP A 978 22.41 18.83 -8.10
C ASP A 978 21.50 17.99 -7.19
N GLN A 979 21.68 18.06 -5.87
CA GLN A 979 20.76 17.42 -4.92
C GLN A 979 19.36 18.02 -5.02
N MET A 980 19.26 19.35 -5.12
CA MET A 980 17.99 20.03 -5.40
C MET A 980 17.37 19.53 -6.71
N ARG A 981 18.15 19.38 -7.78
CA ARG A 981 17.66 18.87 -9.07
C ARG A 981 17.08 17.46 -8.96
N ARG A 982 17.77 16.54 -8.28
CA ARG A 982 17.28 15.16 -8.07
C ARG A 982 15.96 15.17 -7.31
N PHE A 983 15.87 16.00 -6.27
CA PHE A 983 14.64 16.20 -5.52
C PHE A 983 13.52 16.78 -6.39
N LEU A 984 13.76 17.85 -7.14
CA LEU A 984 12.79 18.47 -8.05
C LEU A 984 12.28 17.48 -9.10
N LYS A 985 13.15 16.63 -9.65
CA LYS A 985 12.73 15.55 -10.56
C LYS A 985 11.72 14.61 -9.91
N HIS A 986 11.96 14.20 -8.66
CA HIS A 986 11.01 13.37 -7.92
C HIS A 986 9.70 14.11 -7.64
N GLU A 987 9.75 15.40 -7.30
CA GLU A 987 8.55 16.22 -7.09
C GLU A 987 7.75 16.38 -8.38
N LEU A 988 8.41 16.62 -9.52
CA LEU A 988 7.78 16.72 -10.83
C LEU A 988 7.06 15.41 -11.21
N ASP A 989 7.75 14.28 -11.07
CA ASP A 989 7.19 12.95 -11.30
C ASP A 989 5.96 12.69 -10.41
N ARG A 990 6.02 13.08 -9.13
CA ARG A 990 4.92 12.93 -8.16
C ARG A 990 3.76 13.87 -8.44
N TYR A 991 4.03 15.11 -8.88
CA TYR A 991 3.00 16.04 -9.33
C TYR A 991 2.26 15.47 -10.54
N LEU A 992 2.99 15.14 -11.62
CA LEU A 992 2.41 14.66 -12.87
C LEU A 992 1.65 13.34 -12.69
N SER A 993 2.18 12.42 -11.89
CA SER A 993 1.48 11.17 -11.56
C SER A 993 0.29 11.38 -10.61
N GLY A 994 0.34 12.37 -9.72
CA GLY A 994 -0.74 12.72 -8.80
C GLY A 994 -1.98 13.29 -9.49
N ARG A 995 -1.83 14.00 -10.61
CA ARG A 995 -2.93 14.54 -11.44
C ARG A 995 -3.93 13.48 -11.90
N LYS A 996 -3.48 12.23 -12.04
CA LYS A 996 -4.33 11.07 -12.35
C LYS A 996 -5.27 10.67 -11.20
N GLY A 997 -4.90 11.00 -9.96
CA GLY A 997 -5.69 10.70 -8.77
C GLY A 997 -6.71 11.78 -8.42
N GLU A 998 -6.74 12.90 -9.15
CA GLU A 998 -7.67 14.00 -8.94
C GLU A 998 -9.12 13.51 -9.00
N THR A 999 -9.96 13.91 -8.05
CA THR A 999 -11.32 13.39 -7.92
C THR A 999 -12.38 14.39 -8.39
N ILE A 1000 -12.04 15.68 -8.46
CA ILE A 1000 -12.94 16.77 -8.82
C ILE A 1000 -12.36 17.51 -10.03
N GLU A 1001 -11.38 18.36 -9.76
CA GLU A 1001 -10.69 19.17 -10.75
C GLU A 1001 -9.37 19.67 -10.16
N GLU A 1002 -8.32 19.70 -10.97
CA GLU A 1002 -7.08 20.38 -10.62
C GLU A 1002 -7.35 21.89 -10.55
N LEU A 1003 -6.93 22.53 -9.47
CA LEU A 1003 -7.08 23.98 -9.30
C LEU A 1003 -5.72 24.68 -9.42
N PRO A 1004 -5.68 25.95 -9.86
CA PRO A 1004 -4.47 26.76 -9.77
C PRO A 1004 -3.93 26.81 -8.34
N LEU A 1005 -2.61 26.99 -8.21
CA LEU A 1005 -1.92 26.99 -6.91
C LEU A 1005 -2.45 28.08 -5.96
N ILE A 1006 -3.08 29.15 -6.45
CA ILE A 1006 -3.69 30.16 -5.57
C ILE A 1006 -5.04 29.72 -4.98
N ARG A 1007 -5.69 28.70 -5.57
CA ARG A 1007 -7.07 28.26 -5.29
C ARG A 1007 -7.21 26.81 -4.81
N MET A 1008 -6.13 26.06 -4.70
CA MET A 1008 -6.21 24.62 -4.38
C MET A 1008 -6.96 24.33 -3.08
N GLU A 1009 -7.54 23.13 -3.02
CA GLU A 1009 -8.44 22.69 -1.94
C GLU A 1009 -7.84 21.47 -1.23
N ASN A 1010 -6.66 21.65 -0.62
CA ASN A 1010 -5.91 20.60 0.08
C ASN A 1010 -5.45 19.42 -0.82
N GLN A 1011 -5.19 19.70 -2.10
CA GLN A 1011 -4.67 18.71 -3.04
C GLN A 1011 -3.16 18.52 -2.84
N GLN A 1012 -2.74 17.41 -2.21
CA GLN A 1012 -1.34 17.15 -1.84
C GLN A 1012 -0.36 17.20 -3.02
N TYR A 1013 -0.76 16.71 -4.19
CA TYR A 1013 0.09 16.77 -5.37
C TYR A 1013 0.31 18.22 -5.85
N ILE A 1014 -0.55 19.17 -5.46
CA ILE A 1014 -0.41 20.59 -5.78
C ILE A 1014 0.45 21.29 -4.72
N HIS A 1015 0.03 21.34 -3.45
CA HIS A 1015 0.69 22.22 -2.47
C HIS A 1015 2.08 21.74 -2.03
N TYR A 1016 2.33 20.42 -2.00
CA TYR A 1016 3.69 19.88 -1.76
C TYR A 1016 4.49 19.85 -3.06
N ARG A 1017 4.01 19.06 -4.04
CA ARG A 1017 4.83 18.69 -5.21
C ARG A 1017 5.00 19.85 -6.18
N LYS A 1018 3.89 20.35 -6.74
CA LYS A 1018 3.92 21.52 -7.64
C LYS A 1018 4.42 22.75 -6.91
N GLY A 1019 3.92 23.02 -5.71
CA GLY A 1019 4.19 24.21 -4.91
C GLY A 1019 5.69 24.43 -4.70
N GLY A 1020 6.40 23.48 -4.10
CA GLY A 1020 7.85 23.58 -3.93
C GLY A 1020 8.59 23.73 -5.27
N HIS A 1021 8.20 22.96 -6.27
CA HIS A 1021 8.82 22.96 -7.59
C HIS A 1021 8.74 24.31 -8.32
N VAL A 1022 7.53 24.88 -8.40
CA VAL A 1022 7.32 26.16 -9.10
C VAL A 1022 7.89 27.34 -8.31
N MET A 1023 7.94 27.24 -6.97
CA MET A 1023 8.62 28.26 -6.16
C MET A 1023 10.14 28.22 -6.35
N ALA A 1024 10.74 27.04 -6.57
CA ALA A 1024 12.14 26.95 -6.96
C ALA A 1024 12.41 27.59 -8.34
N LEU A 1025 11.51 27.41 -9.32
CA LEU A 1025 11.57 28.13 -10.60
C LEU A 1025 11.43 29.64 -10.41
N LEU A 1026 10.50 30.08 -9.58
CA LEU A 1026 10.29 31.50 -9.27
C LEU A 1026 11.56 32.13 -8.67
N ALA A 1027 12.17 31.48 -7.68
CA ALA A 1027 13.41 31.96 -7.07
C ALA A 1027 14.60 31.94 -8.03
N HIS A 1028 14.65 30.99 -8.96
CA HIS A 1028 15.65 31.01 -10.02
C HIS A 1028 15.46 32.19 -10.98
N ARG A 1029 14.20 32.49 -11.37
CA ARG A 1029 13.89 33.53 -12.37
C ARG A 1029 13.88 34.95 -11.81
N LEU A 1030 13.38 35.15 -10.60
CA LEU A 1030 13.38 36.45 -9.90
C LEU A 1030 14.63 36.61 -9.03
N GLY A 1031 15.39 35.57 -8.76
CA GLY A 1031 16.46 35.61 -7.76
C GLY A 1031 15.94 35.37 -6.35
N GLU A 1032 16.66 34.51 -5.63
CA GLU A 1032 16.32 34.02 -4.29
C GLU A 1032 16.14 35.16 -3.28
N GLU A 1033 17.02 36.16 -3.29
CA GLU A 1033 16.94 37.31 -2.38
C GLU A 1033 15.62 38.10 -2.53
N ARG A 1034 15.14 38.29 -3.77
CA ARG A 1034 13.89 39.01 -4.03
C ARG A 1034 12.69 38.20 -3.57
N VAL A 1035 12.69 36.89 -3.81
CA VAL A 1035 11.62 36.00 -3.33
C VAL A 1035 11.62 35.92 -1.80
N ASN A 1036 12.77 35.73 -1.16
CA ASN A 1036 12.90 35.71 0.30
C ASN A 1036 12.46 37.04 0.93
N ARG A 1037 12.71 38.18 0.28
CA ARG A 1037 12.20 39.47 0.71
C ARG A 1037 10.67 39.54 0.70
N ALA A 1038 10.00 38.91 -0.26
CA ALA A 1038 8.54 38.81 -0.26
C ALA A 1038 8.05 37.97 0.95
N PHE A 1039 8.75 36.87 1.28
CA PHE A 1039 8.45 36.07 2.47
C PHE A 1039 8.67 36.87 3.76
N ALA A 1040 9.79 37.60 3.87
CA ALA A 1040 10.12 38.46 5.00
C ALA A 1040 9.07 39.57 5.22
N ASN A 1041 8.66 40.25 4.14
CA ASN A 1041 7.60 41.26 4.21
C ASN A 1041 6.26 40.64 4.62
N PHE A 1042 5.96 39.44 4.12
CA PHE A 1042 4.72 38.74 4.43
C PHE A 1042 4.65 38.36 5.91
N ILE A 1043 5.70 37.77 6.47
CA ILE A 1043 5.73 37.39 7.89
C ILE A 1043 5.74 38.60 8.81
N GLU A 1044 6.47 39.68 8.49
CA GLU A 1044 6.44 40.93 9.27
C GLU A 1044 5.01 41.49 9.39
N LYS A 1045 4.21 41.34 8.32
CA LYS A 1045 2.84 41.87 8.25
C LYS A 1045 1.79 40.98 8.94
N TRP A 1046 2.01 39.67 9.00
CA TRP A 1046 0.99 38.69 9.40
C TRP A 1046 1.33 37.86 10.64
N ARG A 1047 2.56 37.94 11.15
CA ARG A 1047 2.99 37.20 12.35
C ARG A 1047 2.07 37.48 13.54
N PHE A 1048 1.53 36.41 14.13
CA PHE A 1048 0.60 36.39 15.28
C PHE A 1048 -0.61 37.33 15.11
N LYS A 1049 -1.03 37.56 13.87
CA LYS A 1049 -2.20 38.38 13.57
C LYS A 1049 -3.44 37.49 13.52
N GLY A 1050 -4.36 37.72 14.45
CA GLY A 1050 -5.67 37.07 14.46
C GLY A 1050 -6.60 37.56 13.34
N ALA A 1051 -7.87 37.18 13.41
CA ALA A 1051 -8.88 37.55 12.42
C ALA A 1051 -8.92 39.08 12.11
N PRO A 1052 -9.05 39.49 10.82
CA PRO A 1052 -9.12 38.63 9.65
C PRO A 1052 -7.76 38.03 9.27
N TYR A 1053 -7.72 36.72 9.08
CA TYR A 1053 -6.54 35.97 8.63
C TYR A 1053 -6.27 36.25 7.15
N HIS A 1054 -5.02 36.10 6.73
CA HIS A 1054 -4.63 36.35 5.33
C HIS A 1054 -5.18 35.27 4.40
N ARG A 1055 -5.16 35.60 3.10
CA ARG A 1055 -5.50 34.70 2.00
C ARG A 1055 -4.26 34.46 1.14
N SER A 1056 -4.29 33.44 0.28
CA SER A 1056 -3.23 33.20 -0.70
C SER A 1056 -2.94 34.43 -1.58
N LEU A 1057 -3.97 35.20 -1.93
CA LEU A 1057 -3.86 36.48 -2.67
C LEU A 1057 -2.93 37.49 -1.99
N ASP A 1058 -2.92 37.53 -0.65
CA ASP A 1058 -2.12 38.50 0.09
C ASP A 1058 -0.63 38.17 -0.01
N PHE A 1059 -0.25 36.88 -0.05
CA PHE A 1059 1.13 36.46 -0.32
C PHE A 1059 1.53 36.68 -1.79
N VAL A 1060 0.67 36.31 -2.74
CA VAL A 1060 0.93 36.52 -4.17
C VAL A 1060 1.13 38.02 -4.47
N ALA A 1061 0.45 38.91 -3.75
CA ALA A 1061 0.68 40.35 -3.85
C ALA A 1061 2.09 40.77 -3.41
N GLU A 1062 2.64 40.19 -2.34
CA GLU A 1062 4.03 40.45 -1.92
C GLU A 1062 5.04 39.93 -2.96
N VAL A 1063 4.77 38.77 -3.58
CA VAL A 1063 5.58 38.24 -4.68
C VAL A 1063 5.51 39.13 -5.92
N ARG A 1064 4.32 39.63 -6.29
CA ARG A 1064 4.16 40.57 -7.40
C ARG A 1064 4.87 41.90 -7.15
N ALA A 1065 5.00 42.32 -5.90
CA ALA A 1065 5.65 43.58 -5.54
C ALA A 1065 7.17 43.54 -5.76
N VAL A 1066 7.79 42.36 -5.78
CA VAL A 1066 9.24 42.20 -6.00
C VAL A 1066 9.62 41.88 -7.45
N ALA A 1067 8.65 41.65 -8.33
CA ALA A 1067 8.88 41.50 -9.76
C ALA A 1067 9.15 42.86 -10.43
N GLU A 1068 10.20 42.91 -11.24
CA GLU A 1068 10.73 44.10 -11.92
C GLU A 1068 10.35 44.15 -13.41
N THR A 1069 10.04 43.00 -14.03
CA THR A 1069 9.76 42.91 -15.48
C THR A 1069 8.36 42.36 -15.79
N GLU A 1070 7.85 42.66 -17.00
CA GLU A 1070 6.58 42.07 -17.48
C GLU A 1070 6.67 40.55 -17.62
N GLU A 1071 7.85 40.01 -17.96
CA GLU A 1071 8.10 38.57 -18.04
C GLU A 1071 8.00 37.89 -16.67
N GLU A 1072 8.55 38.52 -15.61
CA GLU A 1072 8.42 38.04 -14.23
C GLU A 1072 6.95 38.08 -13.76
N GLN A 1073 6.20 39.13 -14.11
CA GLN A 1073 4.76 39.21 -13.80
C GLN A 1073 3.95 38.13 -14.51
N ALA A 1074 4.30 37.80 -15.76
CA ALA A 1074 3.69 36.72 -16.51
C ALA A 1074 3.98 35.35 -15.88
N LEU A 1075 5.23 35.10 -15.48
CA LEU A 1075 5.62 33.88 -14.77
C LEU A 1075 4.81 33.69 -13.47
N ILE A 1076 4.62 34.76 -12.68
CA ILE A 1076 3.79 34.72 -11.47
C ILE A 1076 2.36 34.31 -11.81
N THR A 1077 1.77 34.85 -12.88
CA THR A 1077 0.44 34.42 -13.35
C THR A 1077 0.42 32.94 -13.71
N ASP A 1078 1.42 32.46 -14.45
CA ASP A 1078 1.47 31.06 -14.88
C ASP A 1078 1.61 30.07 -13.71
N ILE A 1079 2.40 30.45 -12.70
CA ILE A 1079 2.66 29.62 -11.52
C ILE A 1079 1.45 29.58 -10.57
N PHE A 1080 0.87 30.73 -10.25
CA PHE A 1080 -0.15 30.83 -9.20
C PHE A 1080 -1.58 30.74 -9.73
N GLU A 1081 -1.85 31.33 -10.89
CA GLU A 1081 -3.23 31.56 -11.37
C GLU A 1081 -3.64 30.56 -12.46
N LYS A 1082 -2.72 29.74 -12.96
CA LYS A 1082 -2.95 28.80 -14.05
C LYS A 1082 -2.40 27.39 -13.79
N ILE A 1083 -2.78 26.46 -14.67
CA ILE A 1083 -2.20 25.13 -14.75
C ILE A 1083 -1.38 25.08 -16.04
N VAL A 1084 -0.10 25.42 -15.92
CA VAL A 1084 0.83 25.51 -17.05
C VAL A 1084 1.77 24.31 -17.06
N LEU A 1085 1.96 23.75 -18.25
CA LEU A 1085 2.84 22.63 -18.52
C LEU A 1085 3.72 22.96 -19.72
N PHE A 1086 4.90 22.36 -19.75
CA PHE A 1086 5.85 22.50 -20.83
C PHE A 1086 6.10 21.13 -21.48
N ASP A 1087 6.56 21.18 -22.74
CA ASP A 1087 7.11 20.05 -23.47
C ASP A 1087 8.44 20.57 -24.03
N LEU A 1088 9.52 20.26 -23.31
CA LEU A 1088 10.87 20.73 -23.60
C LEU A 1088 11.70 19.50 -23.96
N LYS A 1089 12.48 19.60 -25.04
CA LYS A 1089 13.20 18.44 -25.54
C LYS A 1089 14.44 18.82 -26.32
N VAL A 1090 15.52 18.06 -26.13
CA VAL A 1090 16.66 18.04 -27.05
C VAL A 1090 16.44 16.95 -28.10
N GLU A 1091 16.31 17.34 -29.36
CA GLU A 1091 16.15 16.40 -30.48
C GLU A 1091 17.49 15.80 -30.91
N ASN A 1092 18.55 16.63 -30.90
CA ASN A 1092 19.89 16.23 -31.30
C ASN A 1092 20.94 17.22 -30.78
N ALA A 1093 22.16 16.75 -30.52
CA ALA A 1093 23.30 17.59 -30.17
C ALA A 1093 24.59 17.10 -30.83
N THR A 1094 25.31 18.02 -31.47
CA THR A 1094 26.59 17.73 -32.16
C THR A 1094 27.65 18.77 -31.82
N THR A 1095 28.91 18.36 -31.71
CA THR A 1095 30.02 19.28 -31.44
C THR A 1095 31.18 19.09 -32.42
N GLU A 1096 31.82 20.20 -32.79
CA GLU A 1096 33.04 20.25 -33.61
C GLU A 1096 34.07 21.19 -32.98
N GLN A 1097 35.35 20.89 -33.17
CA GLN A 1097 36.43 21.79 -32.75
C GLN A 1097 36.65 22.88 -33.80
N VAL A 1098 36.51 24.15 -33.41
CA VAL A 1098 36.67 25.33 -34.26
C VAL A 1098 37.75 26.25 -33.68
N GLY A 1099 38.99 26.07 -34.14
CA GLY A 1099 40.15 26.76 -33.57
C GLY A 1099 40.50 26.20 -32.19
N ASP A 1100 40.57 27.06 -31.17
CA ASP A 1100 40.84 26.68 -29.78
C ASP A 1100 39.56 26.43 -28.96
N LYS A 1101 38.38 26.54 -29.58
CA LYS A 1101 37.06 26.35 -28.94
C LYS A 1101 36.29 25.19 -29.56
N TRP A 1102 35.26 24.75 -28.86
CA TRP A 1102 34.26 23.80 -29.34
C TRP A 1102 33.00 24.55 -29.73
N ARG A 1103 32.46 24.24 -30.91
CA ARG A 1103 31.16 24.74 -31.36
C ARG A 1103 30.17 23.59 -31.26
N THR A 1104 29.15 23.76 -30.42
CA THR A 1104 28.09 22.78 -30.22
C THR A 1104 26.79 23.29 -30.83
N THR A 1105 26.21 22.50 -31.72
CA THR A 1105 24.90 22.74 -32.33
C THR A 1105 23.87 21.84 -31.66
N ILE A 1106 22.86 22.45 -31.06
CA ILE A 1106 21.77 21.79 -30.34
C ILE A 1106 20.47 22.06 -31.09
N GLU A 1107 19.72 21.01 -31.41
CA GLU A 1107 18.37 21.11 -31.94
C GLU A 1107 17.39 20.85 -30.79
N VAL A 1108 16.58 21.85 -30.44
CA VAL A 1108 15.60 21.77 -29.34
C VAL A 1108 14.18 21.92 -29.88
N SER A 1109 13.24 21.22 -29.28
CA SER A 1109 11.80 21.42 -29.46
C SER A 1109 11.21 21.96 -28.15
N ALA A 1110 10.35 22.97 -28.24
CA ALA A 1110 9.72 23.55 -27.06
C ALA A 1110 8.24 23.89 -27.33
N ALA A 1111 7.36 23.58 -26.39
CA ALA A 1111 5.96 24.00 -26.41
C ALA A 1111 5.45 24.29 -24.99
N LYS A 1112 4.37 25.08 -24.91
CA LYS A 1112 3.72 25.47 -23.66
C LYS A 1112 2.22 25.19 -23.76
N PHE A 1113 1.66 24.63 -22.70
CA PHE A 1113 0.26 24.25 -22.62
C PHE A 1113 -0.40 24.85 -21.39
N GLU A 1114 -1.64 25.28 -21.55
CA GLU A 1114 -2.55 25.60 -20.45
C GLU A 1114 -3.57 24.47 -20.33
N ALA A 1115 -3.68 23.87 -19.15
CA ALA A 1115 -4.66 22.83 -18.86
C ALA A 1115 -5.89 23.40 -18.14
N ASP A 1116 -7.08 22.87 -18.44
CA ASP A 1116 -8.24 23.06 -17.57
C ASP A 1116 -8.20 22.11 -16.35
N GLY A 1117 -9.12 22.28 -15.40
CA GLY A 1117 -9.16 21.45 -14.20
C GLY A 1117 -9.45 19.97 -14.46
N GLN A 1118 -9.93 19.59 -15.64
CA GLN A 1118 -10.09 18.17 -16.03
C GLN A 1118 -8.82 17.60 -16.67
N GLY A 1119 -7.78 18.44 -16.83
CA GLY A 1119 -6.51 18.08 -17.43
C GLY A 1119 -6.56 18.05 -18.96
N LYS A 1120 -7.50 18.76 -19.60
CA LYS A 1120 -7.48 18.97 -21.04
C LYS A 1120 -6.57 20.13 -21.37
N GLU A 1121 -5.64 19.89 -22.27
CA GLU A 1121 -4.55 20.82 -22.57
C GLU A 1121 -4.81 21.58 -23.87
N THR A 1122 -4.48 22.87 -23.86
CA THR A 1122 -4.53 23.77 -25.02
C THR A 1122 -3.17 24.42 -25.17
N GLU A 1123 -2.56 24.31 -26.34
CA GLU A 1123 -1.28 24.96 -26.65
C GLU A 1123 -1.42 26.49 -26.59
N VAL A 1124 -0.45 27.14 -25.96
CA VAL A 1124 -0.36 28.60 -25.80
C VAL A 1124 1.02 29.09 -26.24
N ALA A 1125 1.16 30.39 -26.46
CA ALA A 1125 2.43 30.97 -26.89
C ALA A 1125 3.53 30.73 -25.83
N LEU A 1126 4.68 30.19 -26.26
CA LEU A 1126 5.88 30.10 -25.47
C LEU A 1126 6.70 31.38 -25.65
N THR A 1127 6.90 32.12 -24.56
CA THR A 1127 7.77 33.31 -24.51
C THR A 1127 8.76 33.25 -23.35
N ASP A 1128 8.74 32.15 -22.60
CA ASP A 1128 9.55 31.96 -21.41
C ASP A 1128 11.01 31.74 -21.81
N PRO A 1129 11.96 32.46 -21.18
CA PRO A 1129 13.37 32.14 -21.34
C PRO A 1129 13.71 30.89 -20.53
N VAL A 1130 14.34 29.93 -21.18
CA VAL A 1130 14.69 28.61 -20.66
C VAL A 1130 16.21 28.46 -20.68
N GLU A 1131 16.77 27.79 -19.68
CA GLU A 1131 18.20 27.51 -19.65
C GLU A 1131 18.60 26.43 -20.65
N ILE A 1132 19.76 26.65 -21.26
CA ILE A 1132 20.42 25.71 -22.17
C ILE A 1132 21.83 25.50 -21.67
N GLY A 1133 22.19 24.24 -21.48
CA GLY A 1133 23.45 23.85 -20.86
C GLY A 1133 24.29 22.92 -21.71
N LEU A 1134 25.60 23.00 -21.53
CA LEU A 1134 26.62 22.07 -22.00
C LEU A 1134 27.35 21.51 -20.78
N PHE A 1135 27.62 20.20 -20.78
CA PHE A 1135 28.15 19.50 -19.62
C PHE A 1135 29.20 18.44 -20.00
N SER A 1136 30.17 18.20 -19.13
CA SER A 1136 31.14 17.10 -19.24
C SER A 1136 30.63 15.78 -18.64
N ALA A 1137 29.62 15.86 -17.77
CA ALA A 1137 28.92 14.71 -17.22
C ALA A 1137 27.40 14.91 -17.32
N ARG A 1138 26.62 13.85 -17.12
CA ARG A 1138 25.15 13.93 -17.24
C ARG A 1138 24.55 14.52 -15.95
N PRO A 1139 23.79 15.64 -16.01
CA PRO A 1139 23.16 16.21 -14.82
C PRO A 1139 22.24 15.23 -14.07
N GLY A 1140 22.38 15.20 -12.73
CA GLY A 1140 21.73 14.30 -11.77
C GLY A 1140 21.70 12.82 -12.15
N PHE A 1141 22.83 12.33 -12.66
CA PHE A 1141 23.16 10.92 -12.75
C PHE A 1141 24.56 10.69 -12.16
N ASP A 1142 24.73 9.64 -11.34
CA ASP A 1142 25.96 9.37 -10.56
C ASP A 1142 26.44 10.63 -9.80
N LYS A 1143 27.75 10.83 -9.66
CA LYS A 1143 28.31 12.07 -9.12
C LYS A 1143 28.35 13.14 -10.22
N PHE A 1144 27.62 14.22 -10.03
CA PHE A 1144 27.62 15.43 -10.86
C PHE A 1144 27.84 16.64 -9.94
N ASP A 1145 28.76 17.52 -10.28
CA ASP A 1145 29.01 18.73 -9.51
C ASP A 1145 29.15 19.99 -10.39
N SER A 1146 29.42 21.14 -9.78
CA SER A 1146 29.52 22.41 -10.50
C SER A 1146 30.67 22.45 -11.51
N ASP A 1147 31.71 21.63 -11.33
CA ASP A 1147 32.85 21.58 -12.25
C ASP A 1147 32.47 20.85 -13.54
N ASP A 1148 31.36 20.09 -13.56
CA ASP A 1148 30.85 19.42 -14.75
C ASP A 1148 30.04 20.34 -15.68
N VAL A 1149 29.79 21.59 -15.26
CA VAL A 1149 29.04 22.59 -16.04
C VAL A 1149 30.01 23.33 -16.96
N VAL A 1150 30.00 22.96 -18.25
CA VAL A 1150 30.86 23.60 -19.27
C VAL A 1150 30.32 24.98 -19.67
N LEU A 1151 29.01 25.09 -19.85
CA LEU A 1151 28.32 26.35 -20.17
C LEU A 1151 26.87 26.24 -19.73
N LEU A 1152 26.30 27.31 -19.19
CA LEU A 1152 24.87 27.42 -18.91
C LEU A 1152 24.41 28.83 -19.28
N GLU A 1153 23.46 28.95 -20.22
CA GLU A 1153 22.92 30.22 -20.69
C GLU A 1153 21.40 30.18 -20.79
N THR A 1154 20.72 31.26 -20.39
CA THR A 1154 19.27 31.39 -20.57
C THR A 1154 18.95 31.97 -21.96
N ARG A 1155 18.01 31.35 -22.69
CA ARG A 1155 17.59 31.77 -24.03
C ARG A 1155 16.06 31.84 -24.11
N SER A 1156 15.53 32.90 -24.72
CA SER A 1156 14.11 32.95 -25.11
C SER A 1156 13.86 32.00 -26.28
N LEU A 1157 12.83 31.16 -26.15
CA LEU A 1157 12.44 30.18 -27.15
C LEU A 1157 11.07 30.51 -27.73
N GLU A 1158 10.88 30.19 -29.01
CA GLU A 1158 9.56 30.16 -29.66
C GLU A 1158 9.04 28.72 -29.72
N ALA A 1159 7.73 28.55 -29.82
CA ALA A 1159 7.12 27.24 -29.94
C ALA A 1159 7.57 26.52 -31.24
N GLY A 1160 7.89 25.23 -31.12
CA GLY A 1160 8.40 24.38 -32.19
C GLY A 1160 9.90 24.11 -32.10
N THR A 1161 10.51 23.73 -33.22
CA THR A 1161 11.91 23.30 -33.29
C THR A 1161 12.84 24.49 -33.61
N THR A 1162 13.87 24.68 -32.80
CA THR A 1162 14.88 25.73 -32.95
C THR A 1162 16.29 25.14 -32.90
N THR A 1163 17.20 25.66 -33.71
CA THR A 1163 18.64 25.30 -33.68
C THR A 1163 19.44 26.37 -32.96
N ILE A 1164 20.26 25.95 -32.00
CA ILE A 1164 21.02 26.82 -31.11
C ILE A 1164 22.49 26.44 -31.22
N ILE A 1165 23.36 27.45 -31.34
CA ILE A 1165 24.79 27.27 -31.49
C ILE A 1165 25.48 27.93 -30.31
N LEU A 1166 26.24 27.14 -29.56
CA LEU A 1166 26.99 27.57 -28.39
C LEU A 1166 28.49 27.33 -28.63
N GLU A 1167 29.33 28.20 -28.06
CA GLU A 1167 30.79 28.06 -28.10
C GLU A 1167 31.33 27.86 -26.68
N SER A 1168 32.09 26.78 -26.46
CA SER A 1168 32.69 26.43 -25.17
C SER A 1168 34.20 26.25 -25.27
N ASP A 1169 34.90 26.44 -24.16
CA ASP A 1169 36.36 26.22 -24.10
C ASP A 1169 36.70 24.73 -23.93
N GLU A 1170 35.79 23.95 -23.37
CA GLU A 1170 35.91 22.51 -23.18
C GLU A 1170 34.93 21.73 -24.07
N LYS A 1171 35.28 20.46 -24.38
CA LYS A 1171 34.42 19.59 -25.17
C LYS A 1171 33.25 19.12 -24.30
N PRO A 1172 31.99 19.37 -24.68
CA PRO A 1172 30.86 18.83 -23.95
C PRO A 1172 30.55 17.39 -24.36
N ASP A 1173 30.16 16.59 -23.38
CA ASP A 1173 29.65 15.22 -23.55
C ASP A 1173 28.11 15.18 -23.53
N TYR A 1174 27.46 16.18 -22.91
CA TYR A 1174 26.02 16.32 -22.85
C TYR A 1174 25.57 17.76 -23.13
N ALA A 1175 24.37 17.89 -23.69
CA ALA A 1175 23.68 19.15 -23.89
C ALA A 1175 22.24 19.06 -23.38
N GLY A 1176 21.68 20.17 -22.92
CA GLY A 1176 20.37 20.18 -22.29
C GLY A 1176 19.54 21.44 -22.48
N ILE A 1177 18.23 21.30 -22.40
CA ILE A 1177 17.22 22.36 -22.22
C ILE A 1177 16.50 22.13 -20.89
N ASP A 1178 16.32 23.17 -20.08
CA ASP A 1178 15.91 23.02 -18.66
C ASP A 1178 16.67 21.90 -17.92
N PRO A 1179 18.01 21.91 -17.94
CA PRO A 1179 18.80 20.77 -17.50
C PRO A 1179 18.62 20.44 -16.00
N TYR A 1180 18.04 21.35 -15.21
CA TYR A 1180 17.76 21.20 -13.78
C TYR A 1180 16.30 20.85 -13.43
N ASN A 1181 15.44 20.59 -14.43
CA ASN A 1181 14.02 20.27 -14.26
C ASN A 1181 13.28 21.33 -13.42
N ARG A 1182 13.43 22.62 -13.77
CA ARG A 1182 12.74 23.71 -13.05
C ARG A 1182 11.36 23.97 -13.63
N TYR A 1183 11.14 23.65 -14.90
CA TYR A 1183 9.84 23.78 -15.56
C TYR A 1183 8.99 22.53 -15.34
N VAL A 1184 7.67 22.73 -15.32
CA VAL A 1184 6.71 21.62 -15.18
C VAL A 1184 6.56 20.90 -16.52
N ASP A 1185 7.58 20.13 -16.86
CA ASP A 1185 7.69 19.40 -18.12
C ASP A 1185 7.18 17.96 -17.97
N ARG A 1186 6.33 17.53 -18.91
CA ARG A 1186 5.73 16.18 -18.90
C ARG A 1186 6.77 15.07 -19.08
N ILE A 1187 7.87 15.30 -19.81
CA ILE A 1187 8.87 14.27 -20.13
C ILE A 1187 10.28 14.81 -19.86
N SER A 1188 10.58 15.08 -18.60
CA SER A 1188 11.90 15.62 -18.22
C SER A 1188 13.11 14.73 -18.59
N GLU A 1189 12.91 13.48 -18.98
CA GLU A 1189 13.99 12.58 -19.39
C GLU A 1189 14.65 12.92 -20.73
N ASP A 1190 13.95 13.62 -21.64
CA ASP A 1190 14.48 14.03 -22.96
C ASP A 1190 14.92 15.50 -23.02
N ASN A 1191 14.98 16.17 -21.87
CA ASN A 1191 15.65 17.45 -21.66
C ASN A 1191 17.18 17.39 -21.82
N LEU A 1192 17.77 16.19 -21.82
CA LEU A 1192 19.22 15.99 -21.91
C LEU A 1192 19.54 14.97 -23.01
N GLU A 1193 20.51 15.28 -23.86
CA GLU A 1193 20.99 14.39 -24.91
C GLU A 1193 22.52 14.31 -24.92
N SER A 1194 23.04 13.15 -25.34
CA SER A 1194 24.48 12.96 -25.53
C SER A 1194 24.98 13.75 -26.74
N VAL A 1195 26.13 14.40 -26.61
CA VAL A 1195 26.72 15.18 -27.70
C VAL A 1195 27.58 14.28 -28.57
N SER A 1196 27.23 14.18 -29.84
CA SER A 1196 28.00 13.43 -30.83
C SER A 1196 29.02 14.30 -31.56
N GLU A 1197 30.15 13.73 -31.95
CA GLU A 1197 31.13 14.43 -32.79
C GLU A 1197 30.63 14.43 -34.25
N SER A 1198 30.56 15.61 -34.87
CA SER A 1198 29.97 15.83 -36.19
C SER A 1198 30.74 15.22 -37.35
#